data_AF-A0A846CG73-F1
#
_entry.id   AF-A0A846CG73-F1
#
_cell.length_a   1.000
_cell.length_b   1.000
_cell.length_c   1.000
_cell.angle_alpha   90.00
_cell.angle_beta   90.00
_cell.angle_gamma   90.00
#
_symmetry.space_group_name_H-M   'P 1'
#
loop_
_entity.id
_entity.type
_entity.pdbx_description
1 polymer ?
#
loop_
_entity_poly.entity_id
_entity_poly.type
_entity_poly.pdbx_seq_one_letter_code
_entity_poly.pdbx_strand_id
1 'polypeptide(L)'
;MLHQRRRLLINIDEIAASIATTNIQNPLSTTKGVRAATVNFVDKEKFLTQIGEIKDYLITNLESTEGIGDIASFVDSLIVNLTDFQGRVNKLGLAYPFDEKYTYLQKQELILNSQLPGSNSLLKFHNLTITVGNITAFQSQLATGIRQNIQDNFDSEDPEDIEDIYPFLERQVEDRNSDFNKLQRLVDEETLGKLKKEAKIIYLEHLLANIETNDKGVIYLRVLIRRLNLIEEYINDESKADGYYDVSYAGEKFNYRDIFARAEVFDALPIIPIIDGNLGETTNREIGETQFVLGFKMKLDGKVQARGGKEVFDYNLEIITQNNQEENEQLKANPDKKKTWARKILTRAFLYYFVFSCSDPKAKNYHSDDELTYNPIPKFDEKVLPALKADNDDEKDSIFQWLVIGFDRYGVKEKIRKLRDLVRNFLERGKKLPNCIKRREICINKRIIRTENDSLFQGNFFHDDLRENYKKCLRYIFLVKEGINNRAVCQLPASIKIEDVRYFEGSDRQSFQWEYDLEGIKALPVMWIPDTDTCRRIYHENFVQKGYKFILFSYNNKRLNPGENKLNTTQAFVYRFTWILLSYLCLHILLEEYSGTEKELFIPMVRLHEGTHENPFPAEKFLANLAKTLAFIFSKKYRCNSQGFRVNKPPSSFNIRNGLNSLYSVLPKKFSFDRNSDSTLLDKLAIIIVSSKLSDSRTGSQNRNDRIANLFGEVISIERLENGSVKIQSLTTFFDNYQVGKMYQESPVLMDRVIDLYSEGYQHFLYVAQAPYTSKLHITQQEEEERLYFMSPTIIKTMKQNRDDIKIYPVLFDKYYVHKFKLKKQEVKSLYIQDTRQLMNISEDSSQKSVVFFNLFNGISVGGKNTENERFYNGVISYSTLLGKYYSGVMDDEDIRQGLVYDSSLKNDILQYLTFFHFSRFEKQEKDSSNLSLKLDPYENIIGDEALGSLAIFRQMTESIEFNALAFLTEVNDAVDGVDF
;
A
#
# COMPACT_ATOMS: atom_id res chain seq x y z
N MET A 1 53.65 -2.70 7.60
CA MET A 1 53.30 -3.14 8.97
C MET A 1 51.99 -3.91 8.88
N LEU A 2 52.05 -5.20 9.22
CA LEU A 2 51.13 -6.28 8.83
C LEU A 2 50.36 -6.80 10.08
N HIS A 3 49.68 -5.92 10.82
CA HIS A 3 48.93 -6.35 12.01
C HIS A 3 47.46 -5.94 11.97
N GLN A 4 46.63 -7.00 11.92
CA GLN A 4 45.18 -7.10 12.07
C GLN A 4 44.35 -6.95 10.78
N ARG A 5 44.19 -8.07 10.04
CA ARG A 5 43.17 -8.26 9.00
C ARG A 5 41.78 -8.24 9.66
N ARG A 6 41.22 -7.05 9.87
CA ARG A 6 39.91 -6.85 10.54
C ARG A 6 38.70 -6.90 9.59
N ARG A 7 38.89 -7.21 8.29
CA ARG A 7 37.88 -6.97 7.24
C ARG A 7 38.04 -7.90 6.04
N LEU A 8 36.92 -8.20 5.39
CA LEU A 8 36.86 -8.83 4.06
C LEU A 8 36.26 -7.85 3.05
N LEU A 9 36.94 -7.62 1.92
CA LEU A 9 36.43 -6.81 0.81
C LEU A 9 35.93 -7.74 -0.29
N ILE A 10 34.65 -7.58 -0.67
CA ILE A 10 34.02 -8.31 -1.76
C ILE A 10 33.70 -7.31 -2.88
N ASN A 11 34.43 -7.42 -4.01
CA ASN A 11 34.27 -6.53 -5.15
C ASN A 11 33.48 -7.21 -6.29
N ILE A 12 32.15 -7.07 -6.25
CA ILE A 12 31.26 -7.59 -7.29
C ILE A 12 31.08 -6.58 -8.43
N ASP A 13 31.28 -5.29 -8.18
CA ASP A 13 30.92 -4.20 -9.10
C ASP A 13 31.57 -4.35 -10.48
N GLU A 14 32.86 -4.67 -10.50
CA GLU A 14 33.64 -4.85 -11.74
C GLU A 14 33.28 -6.14 -12.47
N ILE A 15 33.03 -7.23 -11.74
CA ILE A 15 32.58 -8.50 -12.31
C ILE A 15 31.21 -8.31 -12.99
N ALA A 16 30.26 -7.70 -12.28
CA ALA A 16 28.93 -7.43 -12.79
C ALA A 16 28.97 -6.50 -14.01
N ALA A 17 29.86 -5.51 -14.04
CA ALA A 17 30.03 -4.65 -15.21
C ALA A 17 30.62 -5.40 -16.40
N SER A 18 31.65 -6.22 -16.18
CA SER A 18 32.26 -7.03 -17.23
C SER A 18 31.22 -7.98 -17.85
N ILE A 19 30.49 -8.75 -17.03
CA ILE A 19 29.45 -9.66 -17.50
C ILE A 19 28.33 -8.90 -18.21
N ALA A 20 27.91 -7.74 -17.69
CA ALA A 20 26.90 -6.90 -18.34
C ALA A 20 27.29 -6.44 -19.75
N THR A 21 28.58 -6.34 -20.07
CA THR A 21 29.04 -5.98 -21.43
C THR A 21 29.14 -7.16 -22.39
N THR A 22 28.97 -8.40 -21.91
CA THR A 22 28.90 -9.57 -22.77
C THR A 22 27.56 -9.62 -23.52
N ASN A 23 27.56 -10.17 -24.74
CA ASN A 23 26.36 -10.26 -25.56
C ASN A 23 25.45 -11.41 -25.08
N ILE A 24 24.60 -11.15 -24.10
CA ILE A 24 23.63 -12.10 -23.55
C ILE A 24 22.26 -11.89 -24.22
N GLN A 25 21.72 -12.96 -24.80
CA GLN A 25 20.39 -12.94 -25.43
C GLN A 25 19.27 -12.97 -24.38
N ASN A 26 18.12 -12.40 -24.73
CA ASN A 26 16.93 -12.48 -23.89
C ASN A 26 16.44 -13.94 -23.81
N PRO A 27 16.32 -14.52 -22.61
CA PRO A 27 15.90 -15.92 -22.46
C PRO A 27 14.43 -16.17 -22.84
N LEU A 28 13.62 -15.12 -23.02
CA LEU A 28 12.20 -15.25 -23.37
C LEU A 28 12.00 -15.48 -24.87
N SER A 29 11.29 -16.57 -25.21
CA SER A 29 10.88 -16.87 -26.60
C SER A 29 9.86 -15.86 -27.16
N THR A 30 9.07 -15.23 -26.28
CA THR A 30 8.17 -14.13 -26.60
C THR A 30 8.01 -13.18 -25.42
N THR A 31 7.97 -11.88 -25.70
CA THR A 31 7.69 -10.83 -24.70
C THR A 31 6.23 -10.37 -24.74
N LYS A 32 5.45 -10.80 -25.75
CA LYS A 32 4.09 -10.33 -25.97
C LYS A 32 3.14 -10.87 -24.89
N GLY A 33 2.56 -9.96 -24.13
CA GLY A 33 1.60 -10.29 -23.07
C GLY A 33 2.24 -10.94 -21.84
N VAL A 34 3.56 -10.83 -21.66
CA VAL A 34 4.24 -11.25 -20.42
C VAL A 34 4.23 -10.07 -19.45
N ARG A 35 3.80 -10.31 -18.21
CA ARG A 35 3.81 -9.31 -17.14
C ARG A 35 5.03 -9.49 -16.22
N ALA A 36 5.27 -10.72 -15.79
CA ALA A 36 6.41 -11.08 -14.96
C ALA A 36 7.03 -12.39 -15.46
N ALA A 37 8.35 -12.51 -15.40
CA ALA A 37 9.09 -13.71 -15.78
C ALA A 37 10.35 -13.87 -14.92
N THR A 38 10.43 -14.95 -14.14
CA THR A 38 11.49 -15.17 -13.15
C THR A 38 11.95 -16.63 -13.04
N VAL A 39 11.05 -17.56 -12.65
CA VAL A 39 11.43 -18.92 -12.22
C VAL A 39 10.92 -20.03 -13.15
N ASN A 40 10.35 -19.67 -14.30
CA ASN A 40 9.96 -20.63 -15.33
C ASN A 40 11.19 -21.10 -16.13
N PHE A 41 12.02 -21.97 -15.53
CA PHE A 41 13.24 -22.50 -16.15
C PHE A 41 12.92 -23.51 -17.27
N VAL A 42 13.72 -23.47 -18.34
CA VAL A 42 13.68 -24.48 -19.41
C VAL A 42 14.24 -25.82 -18.91
N ASP A 43 15.30 -25.76 -18.10
CA ASP A 43 16.00 -26.90 -17.51
C ASP A 43 16.43 -26.51 -16.09
N LYS A 44 15.68 -27.02 -15.09
CA LYS A 44 15.92 -26.70 -13.68
C LYS A 44 17.17 -27.41 -13.16
N GLU A 45 17.42 -28.66 -13.55
CA GLU A 45 18.60 -29.42 -13.10
C GLU A 45 19.89 -28.72 -13.51
N LYS A 46 19.98 -28.29 -14.78
CA LYS A 46 21.14 -27.54 -15.26
C LYS A 46 21.35 -26.24 -14.48
N PHE A 47 20.27 -25.53 -14.15
CA PHE A 47 20.35 -24.33 -13.31
C PHE A 47 20.96 -24.66 -11.95
N LEU A 48 20.47 -25.69 -11.26
CA LEU A 48 20.98 -26.12 -9.95
C LEU A 48 22.48 -26.47 -10.02
N THR A 49 22.91 -27.23 -11.04
CA THR A 49 24.32 -27.58 -11.23
C THR A 49 25.20 -26.33 -11.42
N GLN A 50 24.77 -25.37 -12.25
CA GLN A 50 25.53 -24.15 -12.49
C GLN A 50 25.65 -23.27 -11.24
N ILE A 51 24.62 -23.24 -10.38
CA ILE A 51 24.71 -22.54 -9.09
C ILE A 51 25.76 -23.20 -8.19
N GLY A 52 25.79 -24.53 -8.13
CA GLY A 52 26.81 -25.30 -7.42
C GLY A 52 28.22 -24.98 -7.92
N GLU A 53 28.45 -25.01 -9.23
CA GLU A 53 29.76 -24.68 -9.84
C GLU A 53 30.24 -23.27 -9.48
N ILE A 54 29.33 -22.28 -9.46
CA ILE A 54 29.66 -20.91 -9.06
C ILE A 54 30.01 -20.85 -7.58
N LYS A 55 29.26 -21.55 -6.72
CA LYS A 55 29.55 -21.64 -5.27
C LYS A 55 30.94 -22.23 -5.03
N ASP A 56 31.28 -23.35 -5.67
CA ASP A 56 32.57 -24.02 -5.52
C ASP A 56 33.74 -23.14 -5.98
N TYR A 57 33.55 -22.42 -7.08
CA TYR A 57 34.54 -21.45 -7.56
C TYR A 57 34.74 -20.30 -6.57
N LEU A 58 33.67 -19.80 -5.96
CA LEU A 58 33.75 -18.75 -4.94
C LEU A 58 34.45 -19.23 -3.66
N ILE A 59 34.18 -20.45 -3.21
CA ILE A 59 34.88 -21.09 -2.06
C ILE A 59 36.37 -21.18 -2.36
N THR A 60 36.74 -21.76 -3.50
CA THR A 60 38.15 -21.90 -3.92
C THR A 60 38.85 -20.53 -3.96
N ASN A 61 38.17 -19.50 -4.48
CA ASN A 61 38.71 -18.15 -4.54
C ASN A 61 38.92 -17.54 -3.14
N LEU A 62 37.95 -17.72 -2.23
CA LEU A 62 38.05 -17.27 -0.85
C LEU A 62 39.21 -17.94 -0.11
N GLU A 63 39.34 -19.27 -0.18
CA GLU A 63 40.43 -20.01 0.47
C GLU A 63 41.82 -19.62 -0.07
N SER A 64 41.92 -19.37 -1.39
CA SER A 64 43.16 -18.92 -2.03
C SER A 64 43.54 -17.47 -1.71
N THR A 65 42.61 -16.69 -1.14
CA THR A 65 42.85 -15.28 -0.82
C THR A 65 43.80 -15.14 0.36
N GLU A 66 44.84 -14.35 0.18
CA GLU A 66 45.90 -14.19 1.18
C GLU A 66 45.34 -13.72 2.54
N GLY A 67 45.38 -14.61 3.54
CA GLY A 67 44.98 -14.32 4.91
C GLY A 67 43.61 -14.76 5.36
N ILE A 68 42.86 -15.42 4.48
CA ILE A 68 41.66 -16.15 4.86
C ILE A 68 42.09 -17.53 5.36
N GLY A 69 42.71 -18.34 4.48
CA GLY A 69 43.02 -19.72 4.80
C GLY A 69 41.72 -20.50 5.02
N ASP A 70 41.53 -21.03 6.23
CA ASP A 70 40.28 -21.66 6.65
C ASP A 70 39.15 -20.62 6.80
N ILE A 71 38.04 -20.81 6.07
CA ILE A 71 36.94 -19.84 6.02
C ILE A 71 36.27 -19.70 7.38
N ALA A 72 35.99 -20.81 8.07
CA ALA A 72 35.33 -20.81 9.38
C ALA A 72 36.11 -20.00 10.43
N SER A 73 37.41 -20.31 10.59
CA SER A 73 38.30 -19.58 11.50
C SER A 73 38.37 -18.09 11.16
N PHE A 74 38.35 -17.74 9.86
CA PHE A 74 38.35 -16.36 9.42
C PHE A 74 37.03 -15.64 9.76
N VAL A 75 35.88 -16.27 9.52
CA VAL A 75 34.56 -15.72 9.84
C VAL A 75 34.44 -15.45 11.33
N ASP A 76 34.81 -16.42 12.17
CA ASP A 76 34.81 -16.26 13.64
C ASP A 76 35.72 -15.12 14.10
N SER A 77 36.83 -14.90 13.39
CA SER A 77 37.73 -13.77 13.68
C SER A 77 37.08 -12.40 13.44
N LEU A 78 36.06 -12.31 12.58
CA LEU A 78 35.31 -11.08 12.29
C LEU A 78 34.13 -10.86 13.24
N ILE A 79 33.67 -11.90 13.93
CA ILE A 79 32.56 -11.83 14.87
C ILE A 79 32.99 -11.13 16.16
N VAL A 80 32.07 -10.34 16.73
CA VAL A 80 32.25 -9.61 18.00
C VAL A 80 31.03 -9.80 18.89
N ASN A 81 31.14 -9.56 20.20
CA ASN A 81 29.95 -9.57 21.05
C ASN A 81 29.11 -8.34 20.74
N LEU A 82 27.77 -8.48 20.69
CA LEU A 82 26.91 -7.33 20.42
C LEU A 82 27.02 -6.26 21.52
N THR A 83 27.34 -6.66 22.74
CA THR A 83 27.61 -5.76 23.88
C THR A 83 28.83 -4.86 23.65
N ASP A 84 29.75 -5.21 22.75
CA ASP A 84 30.87 -4.33 22.34
C ASP A 84 30.38 -3.09 21.59
N PHE A 85 29.13 -3.10 21.10
CA PHE A 85 28.47 -1.95 20.48
C PHE A 85 27.74 -1.08 21.50
N GLN A 86 27.82 -1.36 22.81
CA GLN A 86 27.21 -0.53 23.84
C GLN A 86 27.82 0.89 23.84
N GLY A 87 26.98 1.93 23.76
CA GLY A 87 27.43 3.32 23.87
C GLY A 87 26.42 4.39 23.41
N ARG A 88 26.74 5.66 23.65
CA ARG A 88 25.89 6.80 23.27
C ARG A 88 25.93 7.07 21.76
N VAL A 89 24.78 7.38 21.17
CA VAL A 89 24.63 7.74 19.74
C VAL A 89 25.05 9.19 19.49
N ASN A 90 26.36 9.44 19.43
CA ASN A 90 26.91 10.79 19.22
C ASN A 90 27.35 11.06 17.77
N LYS A 91 27.72 10.01 17.03
CA LYS A 91 28.20 10.05 15.65
C LYS A 91 27.75 8.79 14.91
N LEU A 92 27.89 8.78 13.59
CA LEU A 92 27.64 7.61 12.77
C LEU A 92 28.54 6.45 13.21
N GLY A 93 28.03 5.23 13.23
CA GLY A 93 28.72 4.04 13.71
C GLY A 93 27.73 2.96 14.10
N LEU A 94 28.17 1.95 14.86
CA LEU A 94 27.32 0.89 15.39
C LEU A 94 26.98 1.07 16.88
N ALA A 95 27.59 2.05 17.55
CA ALA A 95 27.37 2.27 18.99
C ALA A 95 25.90 2.62 19.32
N TYR A 96 25.34 1.95 20.33
CA TYR A 96 23.92 2.09 20.71
C TYR A 96 23.70 1.82 22.22
N PRO A 97 22.75 2.52 22.89
CA PRO A 97 22.51 2.37 24.32
C PRO A 97 21.56 1.21 24.61
N PHE A 98 22.07 -0.03 24.61
CA PHE A 98 21.28 -1.23 24.88
C PHE A 98 20.91 -1.40 26.36
N ASP A 99 21.62 -0.73 27.27
CA ASP A 99 21.39 -0.70 28.71
C ASP A 99 20.25 0.25 29.16
N GLU A 100 19.75 1.12 28.27
CA GLU A 100 18.64 2.02 28.56
C GLU A 100 17.34 1.21 28.75
N LYS A 101 16.80 1.19 29.97
CA LYS A 101 15.43 0.71 30.24
C LYS A 101 14.41 1.79 29.88
N TYR A 102 13.33 1.38 29.23
CA TYR A 102 12.28 2.30 28.80
C TYR A 102 11.05 2.19 29.67
N THR A 103 10.92 3.09 30.65
CA THR A 103 10.02 2.95 31.82
C THR A 103 8.71 3.72 31.74
N TYR A 104 8.53 4.62 30.76
CA TYR A 104 7.35 5.50 30.70
C TYR A 104 6.32 5.01 29.67
N LEU A 105 6.14 3.71 29.45
CA LEU A 105 5.22 3.20 28.42
C LEU A 105 3.84 2.98 29.02
N GLN A 106 2.82 3.47 28.30
CA GLN A 106 1.45 3.48 28.79
C GLN A 106 0.48 3.23 27.65
N LYS A 107 -0.56 2.44 27.94
CA LYS A 107 -1.76 2.33 27.11
C LYS A 107 -3.00 2.76 27.90
N GLN A 108 -3.94 3.41 27.20
CA GLN A 108 -5.20 3.89 27.77
C GLN A 108 -6.36 3.40 26.91
N GLU A 109 -7.37 2.84 27.56
CA GLU A 109 -8.61 2.44 26.93
C GLU A 109 -9.38 3.66 26.41
N LEU A 110 -10.02 3.49 25.27
CA LEU A 110 -10.99 4.40 24.71
C LEU A 110 -12.36 3.73 24.67
N ILE A 111 -13.40 4.54 24.85
CA ILE A 111 -14.79 4.11 24.74
C ILE A 111 -15.57 4.98 23.74
N LEU A 112 -16.58 4.40 23.12
CA LEU A 112 -17.59 5.12 22.34
C LEU A 112 -18.80 5.37 23.24
N ASN A 113 -19.09 6.65 23.50
CA ASN A 113 -20.29 7.03 24.25
C ASN A 113 -21.08 8.10 23.48
N SER A 114 -22.23 7.70 22.95
CA SER A 114 -23.10 8.58 22.17
C SER A 114 -23.69 9.71 23.00
N GLN A 115 -23.88 9.52 24.31
CA GLN A 115 -24.52 10.47 25.22
C GLN A 115 -23.58 11.58 25.71
N LEU A 116 -22.27 11.34 25.74
CA LEU A 116 -21.31 12.37 26.15
C LEU A 116 -21.19 13.49 25.11
N PRO A 117 -21.04 14.77 25.53
CA PRO A 117 -20.87 15.88 24.61
C PRO A 117 -19.55 15.71 23.85
N GLY A 118 -19.56 15.95 22.54
CA GLY A 118 -18.38 15.77 21.69
C GLY A 118 -17.17 16.63 22.09
N SER A 119 -17.38 17.73 22.82
CA SER A 119 -16.30 18.56 23.38
C SER A 119 -15.39 17.80 24.34
N ASN A 120 -15.87 16.71 24.95
CA ASN A 120 -15.12 15.89 25.90
C ASN A 120 -14.38 14.73 25.22
N SER A 121 -14.55 14.56 23.90
CA SER A 121 -13.89 13.48 23.16
C SER A 121 -12.39 13.72 23.01
N LEU A 122 -11.63 12.63 23.02
CA LEU A 122 -10.19 12.62 22.74
C LEU A 122 -9.93 12.62 21.24
N LEU A 123 -10.70 11.81 20.52
CA LEU A 123 -10.54 11.59 19.09
C LEU A 123 -11.89 11.72 18.37
N LYS A 124 -11.80 12.07 17.09
CA LYS A 124 -12.91 12.20 16.15
C LYS A 124 -12.63 11.42 14.88
N PHE A 125 -13.60 10.63 14.45
CA PHE A 125 -13.58 9.87 13.21
C PHE A 125 -14.82 10.16 12.40
N HIS A 126 -14.65 10.29 11.09
CA HIS A 126 -15.77 10.36 10.16
C HIS A 126 -15.87 9.06 9.39
N ASN A 127 -16.91 8.29 9.69
CA ASN A 127 -17.19 7.00 9.06
C ASN A 127 -18.01 7.22 7.78
N LEU A 128 -17.69 6.46 6.74
CA LEU A 128 -18.43 6.39 5.48
C LEU A 128 -18.95 4.97 5.29
N THR A 129 -20.25 4.83 5.14
CA THR A 129 -20.87 3.57 4.74
C THR A 129 -21.54 3.73 3.39
N ILE A 130 -21.15 2.90 2.43
CA ILE A 130 -21.78 2.81 1.11
C ILE A 130 -22.49 1.46 1.04
N THR A 131 -23.80 1.47 0.81
CA THR A 131 -24.58 0.24 0.58
C THR A 131 -25.12 0.27 -0.84
N VAL A 132 -24.98 -0.83 -1.58
CA VAL A 132 -25.57 -1.05 -2.90
C VAL A 132 -26.51 -2.24 -2.80
N GLY A 133 -27.77 -2.05 -3.17
CA GLY A 133 -28.80 -3.06 -3.11
C GLY A 133 -29.10 -3.68 -4.47
N ASN A 134 -29.90 -4.74 -4.43
CA ASN A 134 -30.42 -5.47 -5.58
C ASN A 134 -29.34 -6.09 -6.51
N ILE A 135 -28.20 -6.47 -5.95
CA ILE A 135 -27.07 -7.04 -6.71
C ILE A 135 -27.42 -8.39 -7.36
N THR A 136 -28.26 -9.19 -6.71
CA THR A 136 -28.64 -10.55 -7.15
C THR A 136 -29.62 -10.54 -8.33
N ALA A 137 -30.44 -9.49 -8.46
CA ALA A 137 -31.35 -9.33 -9.58
C ALA A 137 -30.77 -8.50 -10.74
N PHE A 138 -29.51 -8.05 -10.64
CA PHE A 138 -28.90 -7.17 -11.64
C PHE A 138 -28.95 -7.77 -13.05
N GLN A 139 -28.58 -9.05 -13.19
CA GLN A 139 -28.51 -9.73 -14.49
C GLN A 139 -29.89 -9.78 -15.17
N SER A 140 -30.93 -10.14 -14.43
CA SER A 140 -32.29 -10.21 -14.96
C SER A 140 -32.86 -8.83 -15.29
N GLN A 141 -32.55 -7.82 -14.48
CA GLN A 141 -32.96 -6.43 -14.73
C GLN A 141 -32.28 -5.84 -15.96
N LEU A 142 -30.98 -6.07 -16.13
CA LEU A 142 -30.25 -5.62 -17.30
C LEU A 142 -30.79 -6.27 -18.58
N ALA A 143 -31.00 -7.59 -18.58
CA ALA A 143 -31.59 -8.29 -19.72
C ALA A 143 -33.00 -7.76 -20.06
N THR A 144 -33.85 -7.58 -19.05
CA THR A 144 -35.21 -7.01 -19.23
C THR A 144 -35.16 -5.59 -19.79
N GLY A 145 -34.27 -4.75 -19.27
CA GLY A 145 -34.10 -3.38 -19.75
C GLY A 145 -33.62 -3.31 -21.20
N ILE A 146 -32.74 -4.23 -21.62
CA ILE A 146 -32.30 -4.33 -23.02
C ILE A 146 -33.48 -4.74 -23.91
N ARG A 147 -34.26 -5.75 -23.51
CA ARG A 147 -35.47 -6.18 -24.26
C ARG A 147 -36.45 -5.03 -24.45
N GLN A 148 -36.77 -4.30 -23.37
CA GLN A 148 -37.67 -3.15 -23.45
C GLN A 148 -37.09 -2.05 -24.35
N ASN A 149 -35.79 -1.79 -24.27
CA ASN A 149 -35.17 -0.78 -25.12
C ASN A 149 -35.21 -1.14 -26.61
N ILE A 150 -35.01 -2.42 -26.95
CA ILE A 150 -35.19 -2.92 -28.31
C ILE A 150 -36.66 -2.75 -28.72
N GLN A 151 -37.61 -3.22 -27.91
CA GLN A 151 -39.04 -3.08 -28.22
C GLN A 151 -39.49 -1.63 -28.44
N ASP A 152 -38.95 -0.68 -27.67
CA ASP A 152 -39.33 0.74 -27.76
C ASP A 152 -38.67 1.49 -28.94
N ASN A 153 -37.53 1.01 -29.47
CA ASN A 153 -36.70 1.77 -30.43
C ASN A 153 -36.34 1.00 -31.71
N PHE A 154 -36.74 -0.26 -31.82
CA PHE A 154 -36.53 -1.07 -33.02
C PHE A 154 -37.63 -0.77 -34.05
N ASP A 155 -37.22 -0.23 -35.19
CA ASP A 155 -38.12 0.15 -36.28
C ASP A 155 -38.27 -1.08 -37.20
N SER A 156 -39.27 -1.93 -36.91
CA SER A 156 -39.70 -3.03 -37.78
C SER A 156 -41.23 -3.00 -37.98
N GLU A 157 -41.66 -3.32 -39.20
CA GLU A 157 -43.07 -3.47 -39.58
C GLU A 157 -43.64 -4.84 -39.15
N ASP A 158 -42.78 -5.81 -38.77
CA ASP A 158 -43.14 -7.17 -38.34
C ASP A 158 -42.72 -7.45 -36.88
N PRO A 159 -43.67 -7.69 -35.97
CA PRO A 159 -43.36 -8.09 -34.59
C PRO A 159 -42.54 -9.38 -34.45
N GLU A 160 -42.57 -10.29 -35.43
CA GLU A 160 -41.80 -11.55 -35.41
C GLU A 160 -40.28 -11.30 -35.49
N ASP A 161 -39.84 -10.21 -36.14
CA ASP A 161 -38.43 -9.83 -36.26
C ASP A 161 -37.77 -9.57 -34.89
N ILE A 162 -38.53 -9.06 -33.92
CA ILE A 162 -38.03 -8.80 -32.56
C ILE A 162 -37.89 -10.11 -31.78
N GLU A 163 -38.77 -11.10 -32.03
CA GLU A 163 -38.68 -12.41 -31.40
C GLU A 163 -37.41 -13.16 -31.83
N ASP A 164 -36.94 -12.98 -33.07
CA ASP A 164 -35.70 -13.57 -33.57
C ASP A 164 -34.43 -13.01 -32.89
N ILE A 165 -34.49 -11.80 -32.31
CA ILE A 165 -33.36 -11.15 -31.65
C ILE A 165 -33.16 -11.69 -30.21
N TYR A 166 -34.23 -12.05 -29.50
CA TYR A 166 -34.16 -12.47 -28.10
C TYR A 166 -33.29 -13.72 -27.85
N PRO A 167 -33.31 -14.77 -28.69
CA PRO A 167 -32.41 -15.92 -28.56
C PRO A 167 -30.92 -15.56 -28.61
N PHE A 168 -30.53 -14.48 -29.29
CA PHE A 168 -29.14 -14.01 -29.29
C PHE A 168 -28.77 -13.31 -27.98
N LEU A 169 -29.70 -12.53 -27.41
CA LEU A 169 -29.49 -11.91 -26.09
C LEU A 169 -29.37 -12.99 -25.01
N GLU A 170 -30.23 -14.01 -25.02
CA GLU A 170 -30.14 -15.13 -24.07
C GLU A 170 -28.81 -15.87 -24.17
N ARG A 171 -28.33 -16.16 -25.39
CA ARG A 171 -26.98 -16.71 -25.61
C ARG A 171 -25.88 -15.83 -25.04
N GLN A 172 -25.98 -14.50 -25.14
CA GLN A 172 -25.00 -13.59 -24.52
C GLN A 172 -25.07 -13.58 -23.00
N VAL A 173 -26.26 -13.72 -22.40
CA VAL A 173 -26.41 -13.80 -20.93
C VAL A 173 -25.69 -15.04 -20.39
N GLU A 174 -25.76 -16.17 -21.10
CA GLU A 174 -25.11 -17.44 -20.73
C GLU A 174 -23.60 -17.47 -21.01
N ASP A 175 -23.14 -16.84 -22.10
CA ASP A 175 -21.72 -16.82 -22.46
C ASP A 175 -20.91 -15.87 -21.56
N ARG A 176 -20.03 -16.43 -20.72
CA ARG A 176 -19.12 -15.70 -19.81
C ARG A 176 -18.16 -14.73 -20.52
N ASN A 177 -17.95 -14.87 -21.83
CA ASN A 177 -17.08 -14.02 -22.64
C ASN A 177 -17.84 -12.97 -23.47
N SER A 178 -19.16 -12.96 -23.38
CA SER A 178 -20.01 -12.03 -24.10
C SER A 178 -19.80 -10.58 -23.67
N ASP A 179 -20.25 -9.67 -24.52
CA ASP A 179 -20.27 -8.24 -24.20
C ASP A 179 -21.22 -7.94 -23.04
N PHE A 180 -22.33 -8.68 -22.91
CA PHE A 180 -23.19 -8.62 -21.72
C PHE A 180 -22.40 -8.88 -20.42
N ASN A 181 -21.63 -9.98 -20.36
CA ASN A 181 -20.85 -10.34 -19.18
C ASN A 181 -19.69 -9.36 -18.92
N LYS A 182 -19.10 -8.77 -19.97
CA LYS A 182 -18.12 -7.68 -19.81
C LYS A 182 -18.72 -6.42 -19.20
N LEU A 183 -19.95 -6.05 -19.57
CA LEU A 183 -20.67 -4.93 -18.94
C LEU A 183 -21.00 -5.23 -17.47
N GLN A 184 -21.45 -6.45 -17.17
CA GLN A 184 -21.68 -6.89 -15.79
C GLN A 184 -20.41 -6.78 -14.94
N ARG A 185 -19.26 -7.26 -15.46
CA ARG A 185 -17.96 -7.10 -14.80
C ARG A 185 -17.57 -5.63 -14.61
N LEU A 186 -17.88 -4.76 -15.56
CA LEU A 186 -17.60 -3.34 -15.44
C LEU A 186 -18.37 -2.71 -14.27
N VAL A 187 -19.67 -2.99 -14.18
CA VAL A 187 -20.52 -2.51 -13.09
C VAL A 187 -20.03 -3.06 -11.76
N ASP A 188 -19.71 -4.36 -11.71
CA ASP A 188 -19.19 -5.03 -10.53
C ASP A 188 -17.89 -4.41 -10.02
N GLU A 189 -16.94 -4.07 -10.91
CA GLU A 189 -15.59 -3.64 -10.55
C GLU A 189 -15.44 -2.12 -10.31
N GLU A 190 -16.28 -1.28 -10.93
CA GLU A 190 -15.98 0.16 -11.03
C GLU A 190 -17.07 1.07 -10.43
N THR A 191 -18.25 0.54 -10.10
CA THR A 191 -19.37 1.34 -9.56
C THR A 191 -19.06 1.96 -8.19
N LEU A 192 -18.36 1.23 -7.32
CA LEU A 192 -17.95 1.75 -6.02
C LEU A 192 -17.07 3.01 -6.17
N GLY A 193 -16.25 3.07 -7.23
CA GLY A 193 -15.45 4.25 -7.55
C GLY A 193 -16.31 5.50 -7.80
N LYS A 194 -17.41 5.35 -8.55
CA LYS A 194 -18.36 6.46 -8.79
C LYS A 194 -19.02 6.92 -7.49
N LEU A 195 -19.46 5.98 -6.64
CA LEU A 195 -20.06 6.29 -5.35
C LEU A 195 -19.07 6.96 -4.38
N LYS A 196 -17.81 6.53 -4.36
CA LYS A 196 -16.73 7.18 -3.60
C LYS A 196 -16.51 8.62 -4.08
N LYS A 197 -16.55 8.87 -5.39
CA LYS A 197 -16.44 10.23 -5.97
C LYS A 197 -17.60 11.13 -5.51
N GLU A 198 -18.83 10.63 -5.60
CA GLU A 198 -20.04 11.33 -5.14
C GLU A 198 -20.02 11.60 -3.62
N ALA A 199 -19.56 10.62 -2.84
CA ALA A 199 -19.44 10.74 -1.38
C ALA A 199 -18.52 11.89 -0.96
N LYS A 200 -17.47 12.20 -1.75
CA LYS A 200 -16.60 13.39 -1.50
C LYS A 200 -17.40 14.70 -1.59
N ILE A 201 -18.31 14.82 -2.56
CA ILE A 201 -19.15 16.02 -2.74
C ILE A 201 -20.18 16.08 -1.60
N ILE A 202 -20.87 14.97 -1.31
CA ILE A 202 -21.86 14.90 -0.21
C ILE A 202 -21.22 15.26 1.13
N TYR A 203 -20.01 14.81 1.40
CA TYR A 203 -19.29 15.17 2.63
C TYR A 203 -19.02 16.68 2.70
N LEU A 204 -18.60 17.32 1.62
CA LEU A 204 -18.42 18.79 1.59
C LEU A 204 -19.74 19.53 1.81
N GLU A 205 -20.83 19.10 1.18
CA GLU A 205 -22.18 19.64 1.39
C GLU A 205 -22.62 19.47 2.85
N HIS A 206 -22.32 18.31 3.44
CA HIS A 206 -22.62 18.04 4.84
C HIS A 206 -21.84 18.94 5.79
N LEU A 207 -20.55 19.21 5.53
CA LEU A 207 -19.80 20.21 6.28
C LEU A 207 -20.42 21.60 6.13
N LEU A 208 -20.71 22.03 4.89
CA LEU A 208 -21.29 23.34 4.59
C LEU A 208 -22.61 23.57 5.33
N ALA A 209 -23.50 22.57 5.33
CA ALA A 209 -24.80 22.64 5.99
C ALA A 209 -24.71 22.84 7.52
N ASN A 210 -23.57 22.52 8.12
CA ASN A 210 -23.35 22.59 9.56
C ASN A 210 -22.39 23.73 9.99
N ILE A 211 -21.87 24.52 9.04
CA ILE A 211 -21.02 25.69 9.34
C ILE A 211 -21.91 26.91 9.66
N GLU A 212 -22.00 27.25 10.94
CA GLU A 212 -22.75 28.41 11.46
C GLU A 212 -21.86 29.67 11.57
N THR A 213 -21.21 30.10 10.47
CA THR A 213 -20.28 31.26 10.50
C THR A 213 -20.47 32.22 9.34
N ASN A 214 -20.24 33.52 9.58
CA ASN A 214 -20.12 34.55 8.54
C ASN A 214 -18.69 34.65 7.96
N ASP A 215 -17.87 33.59 8.09
CA ASP A 215 -16.50 33.57 7.57
C ASP A 215 -16.51 33.63 6.03
N LYS A 216 -15.67 34.49 5.46
CA LYS A 216 -15.52 34.63 4.00
C LYS A 216 -15.06 33.32 3.33
N GLY A 217 -14.44 32.41 4.08
CA GLY A 217 -14.09 31.07 3.62
C GLY A 217 -15.29 30.26 3.13
N VAL A 218 -16.50 30.50 3.67
CA VAL A 218 -17.73 29.77 3.30
C VAL A 218 -18.05 29.90 1.81
N ILE A 219 -17.78 31.08 1.23
CA ILE A 219 -17.96 31.32 -0.20
C ILE A 219 -17.10 30.35 -1.01
N TYR A 220 -15.83 30.16 -0.64
CA TYR A 220 -14.94 29.24 -1.37
C TYR A 220 -15.33 27.78 -1.22
N LEU A 221 -15.94 27.37 -0.09
CA LEU A 221 -16.50 26.02 0.06
C LEU A 221 -17.70 25.81 -0.87
N ARG A 222 -18.61 26.80 -0.93
CA ARG A 222 -19.76 26.79 -1.85
C ARG A 222 -19.31 26.76 -3.32
N VAL A 223 -18.30 27.56 -3.67
CA VAL A 223 -17.69 27.55 -5.02
C VAL A 223 -17.13 26.17 -5.33
N LEU A 224 -16.33 25.59 -4.43
CA LEU A 224 -15.76 24.26 -4.64
C LEU A 224 -16.85 23.21 -4.91
N ILE A 225 -17.87 23.10 -4.05
CA ILE A 225 -18.98 22.16 -4.23
C ILE A 225 -19.68 22.39 -5.57
N ARG A 226 -20.03 23.64 -5.89
CA ARG A 226 -20.66 23.99 -7.17
C ARG A 226 -19.79 23.58 -8.35
N ARG A 227 -18.47 23.80 -8.29
CA ARG A 227 -17.55 23.46 -9.38
C ARG A 227 -17.39 21.96 -9.58
N LEU A 228 -17.38 21.18 -8.51
CA LEU A 228 -17.34 19.73 -8.61
C LEU A 228 -18.62 19.19 -9.28
N ASN A 229 -19.78 19.67 -8.86
CA ASN A 229 -21.06 19.34 -9.52
C ASN A 229 -21.08 19.79 -10.99
N LEU A 230 -20.59 21.00 -11.29
CA LEU A 230 -20.50 21.51 -12.66
C LEU A 230 -19.61 20.65 -13.57
N ILE A 231 -18.51 20.09 -13.03
CA ILE A 231 -17.66 19.16 -13.79
C ILE A 231 -18.46 17.91 -14.14
N GLU A 232 -19.20 17.32 -13.19
CA GLU A 232 -20.05 16.15 -13.45
C GLU A 232 -21.16 16.47 -14.46
N GLU A 233 -21.81 17.63 -14.35
CA GLU A 233 -22.81 18.08 -15.32
C GLU A 233 -22.20 18.26 -16.72
N TYR A 234 -21.04 18.90 -16.81
CA TYR A 234 -20.37 19.17 -18.08
C TYR A 234 -19.90 17.90 -18.79
N ILE A 235 -19.28 16.95 -18.08
CA ILE A 235 -18.81 15.71 -18.71
C ILE A 235 -19.96 14.77 -19.09
N ASN A 236 -21.10 14.85 -18.39
CA ASN A 236 -22.27 14.02 -18.67
C ASN A 236 -23.34 14.72 -19.55
N ASP A 237 -23.00 15.84 -20.20
CA ASP A 237 -23.95 16.59 -21.06
C ASP A 237 -24.36 15.79 -22.29
N GLU A 238 -25.60 15.32 -22.29
CA GLU A 238 -26.17 14.48 -23.34
C GLU A 238 -26.31 15.19 -24.70
N SER A 239 -26.33 16.53 -24.73
CA SER A 239 -26.37 17.30 -25.99
C SER A 239 -25.06 17.21 -26.76
N LYS A 240 -23.97 16.77 -26.11
CA LYS A 240 -22.65 16.64 -26.72
C LYS A 240 -22.37 15.20 -27.12
N ALA A 241 -21.97 15.02 -28.39
CA ALA A 241 -21.47 13.76 -28.90
C ALA A 241 -20.20 13.31 -28.16
N ASP A 242 -19.92 12.00 -28.14
CA ASP A 242 -18.79 11.45 -27.37
C ASP A 242 -17.44 12.05 -27.77
N GLY A 243 -17.20 12.24 -29.07
CA GLY A 243 -15.98 12.87 -29.59
C GLY A 243 -15.82 14.36 -29.26
N TYR A 244 -16.84 15.02 -28.68
CA TYR A 244 -16.74 16.42 -28.25
C TYR A 244 -15.64 16.63 -27.20
N TYR A 245 -15.32 15.60 -26.42
CA TYR A 245 -14.36 15.67 -25.31
C TYR A 245 -13.00 15.08 -25.66
N ASP A 246 -12.78 14.74 -26.93
CA ASP A 246 -11.47 14.27 -27.39
C ASP A 246 -10.47 15.43 -27.37
N VAL A 247 -9.31 15.17 -26.78
CA VAL A 247 -8.18 16.09 -26.66
C VAL A 247 -6.88 15.34 -26.89
N SER A 248 -5.84 16.05 -27.31
CA SER A 248 -4.52 15.47 -27.54
C SER A 248 -3.43 16.24 -26.79
N TYR A 249 -2.38 15.53 -26.38
CA TYR A 249 -1.16 16.14 -25.88
C TYR A 249 0.03 15.20 -26.09
N ALA A 250 1.16 15.74 -26.56
CA ALA A 250 2.37 14.97 -26.85
C ALA A 250 2.15 13.81 -27.82
N GLY A 251 1.25 13.99 -28.80
CA GLY A 251 0.89 12.95 -29.78
C GLY A 251 -0.01 11.82 -29.24
N GLU A 252 -0.47 11.90 -27.99
CA GLU A 252 -1.41 10.95 -27.40
C GLU A 252 -2.82 11.55 -27.35
N LYS A 253 -3.86 10.73 -27.58
CA LYS A 253 -5.27 11.16 -27.58
C LYS A 253 -6.02 10.59 -26.38
N PHE A 254 -6.89 11.41 -25.79
CA PHE A 254 -7.70 11.07 -24.63
C PHE A 254 -9.09 11.69 -24.73
N ASN A 255 -10.08 11.09 -24.09
CA ASN A 255 -11.41 11.66 -23.93
C ASN A 255 -11.62 12.09 -22.47
N TYR A 256 -12.08 13.33 -22.23
CA TYR A 256 -12.29 13.80 -20.86
C TYR A 256 -13.40 13.03 -20.11
N ARG A 257 -14.43 12.51 -20.78
CA ARG A 257 -15.44 11.64 -20.13
C ARG A 257 -14.78 10.40 -19.53
N ASP A 258 -13.87 9.76 -20.27
CA ASP A 258 -13.16 8.56 -19.82
C ASP A 258 -12.18 8.86 -18.69
N ILE A 259 -11.55 10.04 -18.71
CA ILE A 259 -10.66 10.48 -17.64
C ILE A 259 -11.44 10.70 -16.35
N PHE A 260 -12.53 11.48 -16.41
CA PHE A 260 -13.31 11.92 -15.25
C PHE A 260 -14.36 10.91 -14.77
N ALA A 261 -14.55 9.81 -15.48
CA ALA A 261 -15.31 8.67 -14.99
C ALA A 261 -14.67 8.01 -13.74
N ARG A 262 -13.36 8.19 -13.53
CA ARG A 262 -12.61 7.56 -12.43
C ARG A 262 -12.75 8.29 -11.09
N ALA A 263 -12.61 7.55 -9.99
CA ALA A 263 -12.88 8.04 -8.63
C ALA A 263 -11.80 8.98 -8.06
N GLU A 264 -10.56 8.73 -8.46
CA GLU A 264 -9.35 9.35 -7.91
C GLU A 264 -9.02 10.72 -8.53
N VAL A 265 -9.80 11.16 -9.53
CA VAL A 265 -9.49 12.38 -10.30
C VAL A 265 -9.45 13.63 -9.40
N PHE A 266 -10.37 13.72 -8.44
CA PHE A 266 -10.43 14.84 -7.50
C PHE A 266 -9.32 14.82 -6.45
N ASP A 267 -8.58 13.72 -6.27
CA ASP A 267 -7.51 13.63 -5.25
C ASP A 267 -6.30 14.52 -5.57
N ALA A 268 -6.27 15.07 -6.79
CA ALA A 268 -5.36 16.13 -7.20
C ALA A 268 -5.50 17.40 -6.35
N LEU A 269 -6.73 17.73 -5.93
CA LEU A 269 -7.08 19.03 -5.39
C LEU A 269 -6.37 19.28 -4.04
N PRO A 270 -6.07 20.55 -3.72
CA PRO A 270 -5.45 20.92 -2.45
C PRO A 270 -6.37 20.65 -1.26
N ILE A 271 -7.67 20.91 -1.42
CA ILE A 271 -8.69 20.71 -0.39
C ILE A 271 -9.80 19.83 -0.94
N ILE A 272 -9.86 18.59 -0.46
CA ILE A 272 -10.86 17.59 -0.86
C ILE A 272 -10.90 16.47 0.19
N PRO A 273 -12.06 15.83 0.43
CA PRO A 273 -12.12 14.62 1.23
C PRO A 273 -11.39 13.49 0.50
N ILE A 274 -10.62 12.71 1.26
CA ILE A 274 -9.96 11.49 0.84
C ILE A 274 -10.64 10.36 1.59
N ILE A 275 -11.04 9.33 0.85
CA ILE A 275 -11.61 8.11 1.41
C ILE A 275 -10.45 7.14 1.55
N ASP A 276 -10.15 6.74 2.77
CA ASP A 276 -8.97 5.94 3.12
C ASP A 276 -9.25 5.07 4.35
N GLY A 277 -8.63 3.88 4.39
CA GLY A 277 -8.87 2.85 5.39
C GLY A 277 -10.18 2.08 5.14
N ASN A 278 -10.07 0.83 4.70
CA ASN A 278 -11.23 -0.03 4.51
C ASN A 278 -11.49 -0.81 5.81
N LEU A 279 -12.60 -0.50 6.47
CA LEU A 279 -12.93 -1.07 7.76
C LEU A 279 -13.76 -2.35 7.63
N GLY A 280 -14.41 -2.55 6.48
CA GLY A 280 -15.27 -3.70 6.26
C GLY A 280 -15.89 -3.71 4.87
N GLU A 281 -16.07 -4.93 4.35
CA GLU A 281 -16.79 -5.23 3.11
C GLU A 281 -17.67 -6.45 3.40
N THR A 282 -18.98 -6.30 3.21
CA THR A 282 -19.96 -7.34 3.57
C THR A 282 -20.94 -7.50 2.43
N THR A 283 -21.26 -8.75 2.09
CA THR A 283 -22.24 -9.06 1.05
C THR A 283 -23.26 -10.04 1.62
N ASN A 284 -24.51 -9.59 1.69
CA ASN A 284 -25.65 -10.40 2.07
C ASN A 284 -26.43 -10.76 0.80
N ARG A 285 -26.26 -12.01 0.35
CA ARG A 285 -26.91 -12.54 -0.85
C ARG A 285 -28.42 -12.76 -0.67
N GLU A 286 -28.90 -12.96 0.57
CA GLU A 286 -30.33 -13.20 0.85
C GLU A 286 -31.17 -11.95 0.57
N ILE A 287 -30.66 -10.78 1.00
CA ILE A 287 -31.31 -9.48 0.76
C ILE A 287 -30.77 -8.79 -0.50
N GLY A 288 -29.71 -9.32 -1.11
CA GLY A 288 -29.08 -8.76 -2.30
C GLY A 288 -28.37 -7.42 -2.07
N GLU A 289 -27.72 -7.24 -0.92
CA GLU A 289 -27.01 -6.01 -0.57
C GLU A 289 -25.51 -6.24 -0.36
N THR A 290 -24.69 -5.31 -0.85
CA THR A 290 -23.27 -5.20 -0.53
C THR A 290 -23.00 -3.87 0.16
N GLN A 291 -22.27 -3.91 1.26
CA GLN A 291 -21.92 -2.76 2.08
C GLN A 291 -20.40 -2.62 2.22
N PHE A 292 -19.93 -1.38 2.12
CA PHE A 292 -18.54 -0.98 2.31
C PHE A 292 -18.45 0.05 3.43
N VAL A 293 -17.58 -0.19 4.41
CA VAL A 293 -17.32 0.71 5.53
C VAL A 293 -15.91 1.27 5.38
N LEU A 294 -15.79 2.59 5.32
CA LEU A 294 -14.59 3.31 4.89
C LEU A 294 -14.33 4.52 5.79
N GLY A 295 -13.07 4.95 5.92
CA GLY A 295 -12.73 6.18 6.64
C GLY A 295 -12.71 7.44 5.76
N PHE A 296 -13.12 8.59 6.32
CA PHE A 296 -12.88 9.90 5.72
C PHE A 296 -11.73 10.64 6.41
N LYS A 297 -10.84 11.23 5.59
CA LYS A 297 -9.89 12.26 6.02
C LYS A 297 -9.92 13.45 5.07
N MET A 298 -9.74 14.66 5.58
CA MET A 298 -9.68 15.87 4.77
C MET A 298 -8.24 16.17 4.33
N LYS A 299 -8.02 16.35 3.04
CA LYS A 299 -6.78 16.94 2.52
C LYS A 299 -6.81 18.44 2.74
N LEU A 300 -5.75 19.01 3.31
CA LEU A 300 -5.69 20.42 3.74
C LEU A 300 -4.45 21.12 3.17
N ASP A 301 -4.16 20.89 1.89
CA ASP A 301 -3.03 21.47 1.15
C ASP A 301 -1.64 21.27 1.80
N GLY A 302 -1.45 20.10 2.42
CA GLY A 302 -0.18 19.74 3.06
C GLY A 302 0.96 19.52 2.07
N LYS A 303 2.19 19.42 2.59
CA LYS A 303 3.40 19.23 1.76
C LYS A 303 3.50 17.82 1.18
N VAL A 304 3.84 17.72 -0.11
CA VAL A 304 4.12 16.45 -0.80
C VAL A 304 5.59 16.07 -0.61
N GLN A 305 5.85 15.17 0.34
CA GLN A 305 7.20 14.80 0.78
C GLN A 305 8.03 14.10 -0.31
N ALA A 306 7.39 13.32 -1.19
CA ALA A 306 8.08 12.55 -2.23
C ALA A 306 8.84 13.40 -3.27
N ARG A 307 8.60 14.72 -3.34
CA ARG A 307 9.12 15.62 -4.38
C ARG A 307 9.42 17.03 -3.85
N GLY A 308 10.23 17.12 -2.81
CA GLY A 308 10.78 18.40 -2.30
C GLY A 308 9.89 19.17 -1.33
N GLY A 309 8.78 18.58 -0.86
CA GLY A 309 7.99 19.15 0.23
C GLY A 309 7.17 20.41 -0.14
N LYS A 310 6.76 20.57 -1.41
CA LYS A 310 5.87 21.65 -1.84
C LYS A 310 4.42 21.38 -1.43
N GLU A 311 3.64 22.44 -1.21
CA GLU A 311 2.19 22.33 -1.00
C GLU A 311 1.53 21.68 -2.23
N VAL A 312 0.40 21.02 -2.03
CA VAL A 312 -0.27 20.24 -3.09
C VAL A 312 -0.66 21.12 -4.27
N PHE A 313 -1.12 22.34 -4.01
CA PHE A 313 -1.44 23.28 -5.08
C PHE A 313 -0.23 23.51 -5.99
N ASP A 314 0.89 23.95 -5.43
CA ASP A 314 2.13 24.26 -6.15
C ASP A 314 2.72 23.05 -6.86
N TYR A 315 2.70 21.89 -6.19
CA TYR A 315 3.16 20.64 -6.78
C TYR A 315 2.42 20.29 -8.07
N ASN A 316 1.10 20.45 -8.11
CA ASN A 316 0.33 20.16 -9.32
C ASN A 316 0.48 21.25 -10.40
N LEU A 317 0.76 22.51 -10.04
CA LEU A 317 1.07 23.54 -11.04
C LEU A 317 2.37 23.23 -11.79
N GLU A 318 3.39 22.71 -11.10
CA GLU A 318 4.65 22.31 -11.73
C GLU A 318 4.49 21.11 -12.67
N ILE A 319 3.56 20.21 -12.36
CA ILE A 319 3.19 19.13 -13.28
C ILE A 319 2.56 19.71 -14.56
N ILE A 320 1.70 20.72 -14.43
CA ILE A 320 1.04 21.37 -15.59
C ILE A 320 2.07 22.11 -16.47
N THR A 321 3.00 22.85 -15.87
CA THR A 321 3.97 23.69 -16.62
C THR A 321 5.27 22.98 -17.00
N GLN A 322 5.46 21.72 -16.60
CA GLN A 322 6.61 20.89 -16.99
C GLN A 322 7.97 21.40 -16.52
N ASN A 323 8.04 22.13 -15.41
CA ASN A 323 9.28 22.75 -14.91
C ASN A 323 10.37 21.74 -14.45
N ASN A 324 10.11 20.43 -14.50
CA ASN A 324 11.11 19.37 -14.24
C ASN A 324 11.63 18.77 -15.57
N GLN A 325 12.59 19.44 -16.23
CA GLN A 325 13.11 19.03 -17.55
C GLN A 325 13.68 17.59 -17.57
N GLU A 326 14.55 17.22 -16.63
CA GLU A 326 15.19 15.88 -16.63
C GLU A 326 14.21 14.71 -16.44
N GLU A 327 13.19 14.87 -15.61
CA GLU A 327 12.17 13.83 -15.38
C GLU A 327 11.24 13.70 -16.59
N ASN A 328 10.89 14.82 -17.22
CA ASN A 328 10.03 14.85 -18.39
C ASN A 328 10.70 14.23 -19.62
N GLU A 329 12.00 14.42 -19.80
CA GLU A 329 12.76 13.80 -20.89
C GLU A 329 12.82 12.27 -20.76
N GLN A 330 13.04 11.74 -19.55
CA GLN A 330 13.03 10.30 -19.29
C GLN A 330 11.63 9.67 -19.44
N LEU A 331 10.58 10.40 -19.08
CA LEU A 331 9.19 9.95 -19.25
C LEU A 331 8.75 9.98 -20.73
N LYS A 332 9.25 10.94 -21.52
CA LYS A 332 8.98 11.05 -22.97
C LYS A 332 9.63 9.92 -23.77
N ALA A 333 10.76 9.37 -23.31
CA ALA A 333 11.50 8.31 -23.99
C ALA A 333 10.79 6.93 -23.98
N ASN A 334 9.80 6.72 -23.09
CA ASN A 334 9.04 5.47 -23.01
C ASN A 334 7.57 5.71 -23.38
N PRO A 335 7.02 5.02 -24.41
CA PRO A 335 5.65 5.25 -24.89
C PRO A 335 4.54 5.13 -23.82
N ASP A 336 4.60 4.13 -22.93
CA ASP A 336 3.59 3.92 -21.89
C ASP A 336 3.66 4.98 -20.79
N LYS A 337 4.88 5.38 -20.43
CA LYS A 337 5.12 6.47 -19.47
C LYS A 337 4.70 7.81 -20.06
N LYS A 338 4.96 8.03 -21.35
CA LYS A 338 4.54 9.22 -22.11
C LYS A 338 3.02 9.37 -22.11
N LYS A 339 2.28 8.29 -22.40
CA LYS A 339 0.81 8.28 -22.33
C LYS A 339 0.28 8.59 -20.93
N THR A 340 0.85 7.98 -19.90
CA THR A 340 0.46 8.23 -18.51
C THR A 340 0.75 9.67 -18.08
N TRP A 341 1.90 10.20 -18.49
CA TRP A 341 2.33 11.57 -18.24
C TRP A 341 1.43 12.61 -18.94
N ALA A 342 1.16 12.45 -20.24
CA ALA A 342 0.29 13.33 -21.01
C ALA A 342 -1.13 13.36 -20.43
N ARG A 343 -1.67 12.18 -20.09
CA ARG A 343 -2.95 12.07 -19.39
C ARG A 343 -2.96 12.85 -18.08
N LYS A 344 -1.89 12.75 -17.28
CA LYS A 344 -1.76 13.43 -15.98
C LYS A 344 -1.82 14.95 -16.16
N ILE A 345 -1.09 15.51 -17.12
CA ILE A 345 -1.10 16.95 -17.42
C ILE A 345 -2.51 17.42 -17.81
N LEU A 346 -3.12 16.77 -18.82
CA LEU A 346 -4.45 17.13 -19.31
C LEU A 346 -5.53 17.06 -18.21
N THR A 347 -5.45 16.03 -17.35
CA THR A 347 -6.36 15.87 -16.21
C THR A 347 -6.22 17.02 -15.22
N ARG A 348 -4.97 17.39 -14.85
CA ARG A 348 -4.71 18.46 -13.89
C ARG A 348 -5.08 19.84 -14.44
N ALA A 349 -4.74 20.11 -15.71
CA ALA A 349 -5.08 21.36 -16.37
C ALA A 349 -6.61 21.58 -16.43
N PHE A 350 -7.38 20.58 -16.87
CA PHE A 350 -8.85 20.65 -16.87
C PHE A 350 -9.40 20.90 -15.46
N LEU A 351 -9.01 20.06 -14.52
CA LEU A 351 -9.55 20.09 -13.15
C LEU A 351 -9.24 21.43 -12.47
N TYR A 352 -8.01 21.93 -12.60
CA TYR A 352 -7.61 23.20 -11.99
C TYR A 352 -8.28 24.37 -12.70
N TYR A 353 -8.44 24.34 -14.02
CA TYR A 353 -9.17 25.38 -14.74
C TYR A 353 -10.62 25.49 -14.23
N PHE A 354 -11.37 24.38 -14.19
CA PHE A 354 -12.76 24.39 -13.76
C PHE A 354 -12.92 24.81 -12.30
N VAL A 355 -12.05 24.34 -11.41
CA VAL A 355 -12.17 24.62 -9.97
C VAL A 355 -11.70 26.03 -9.60
N PHE A 356 -10.62 26.55 -10.20
CA PHE A 356 -9.97 27.78 -9.74
C PHE A 356 -10.12 28.99 -10.66
N SER A 357 -10.69 28.85 -11.86
CA SER A 357 -11.00 30.02 -12.69
C SER A 357 -12.04 30.91 -12.02
N CYS A 358 -11.76 32.21 -11.99
CA CYS A 358 -12.57 33.19 -11.26
C CYS A 358 -12.56 34.59 -11.91
N SER A 359 -13.35 35.48 -11.34
CA SER A 359 -13.34 36.92 -11.67
C SER A 359 -12.07 37.59 -11.16
N ASP A 360 -11.72 38.75 -11.73
CA ASP A 360 -10.55 39.53 -11.29
C ASP A 360 -10.85 40.19 -9.93
N PRO A 361 -10.17 39.79 -8.83
CA PRO A 361 -10.43 40.37 -7.51
C PRO A 361 -9.96 41.83 -7.39
N LYS A 362 -9.22 42.34 -8.38
CA LYS A 362 -8.77 43.75 -8.46
C LYS A 362 -9.71 44.61 -9.31
N ALA A 363 -10.77 44.06 -9.89
CA ALA A 363 -11.76 44.85 -10.62
C ALA A 363 -12.51 45.80 -9.68
N LYS A 364 -12.80 47.02 -10.14
CA LYS A 364 -13.40 48.10 -9.32
C LYS A 364 -14.75 47.72 -8.69
N ASN A 365 -15.49 46.79 -9.30
CA ASN A 365 -16.81 46.34 -8.84
C ASN A 365 -16.81 44.87 -8.37
N TYR A 366 -15.65 44.31 -8.01
CA TYR A 366 -15.57 42.92 -7.57
C TYR A 366 -16.21 42.74 -6.19
N HIS A 367 -17.17 41.82 -6.11
CA HIS A 367 -17.72 41.29 -4.87
C HIS A 367 -17.35 39.82 -4.72
N SER A 368 -17.13 39.36 -3.49
CA SER A 368 -16.81 37.95 -3.25
C SER A 368 -17.90 36.99 -3.72
N ASP A 369 -19.15 37.45 -3.81
CA ASP A 369 -20.26 36.65 -4.32
C ASP A 369 -20.20 36.45 -5.85
N ASP A 370 -19.42 37.26 -6.58
CA ASP A 370 -19.16 37.07 -8.01
C ASP A 370 -18.45 35.74 -8.30
N GLU A 371 -17.73 35.22 -7.31
CA GLU A 371 -17.10 33.90 -7.38
C GLU A 371 -18.14 32.78 -7.52
N LEU A 372 -19.29 32.93 -6.84
CA LEU A 372 -20.38 31.93 -6.85
C LEU A 372 -21.13 31.91 -8.17
N THR A 373 -21.12 32.99 -8.94
CA THR A 373 -21.85 33.11 -10.20
C THR A 373 -20.98 32.87 -11.43
N TYR A 374 -19.65 33.08 -11.33
CA TYR A 374 -18.72 32.85 -12.43
C TYR A 374 -18.95 31.48 -13.10
N ASN A 375 -18.91 31.37 -14.43
CA ASN A 375 -19.04 30.09 -15.14
C ASN A 375 -17.80 29.87 -16.03
N PRO A 376 -16.99 28.82 -15.78
CA PRO A 376 -15.79 28.54 -16.57
C PRO A 376 -16.11 27.96 -17.96
N ILE A 377 -17.29 27.35 -18.15
CA ILE A 377 -17.61 26.59 -19.37
C ILE A 377 -17.48 27.45 -20.65
N PRO A 378 -18.09 28.64 -20.76
CA PRO A 378 -18.06 29.38 -22.02
C PRO A 378 -16.63 29.72 -22.47
N LYS A 379 -15.79 30.20 -21.53
CA LYS A 379 -14.39 30.52 -21.84
C LYS A 379 -13.54 29.28 -22.08
N PHE A 380 -13.85 28.17 -21.41
CA PHE A 380 -13.16 26.90 -21.65
C PHE A 380 -13.44 26.39 -23.07
N ASP A 381 -14.72 26.32 -23.45
CA ASP A 381 -15.17 25.85 -24.76
C ASP A 381 -14.69 26.76 -25.91
N GLU A 382 -14.64 28.08 -25.68
CA GLU A 382 -14.20 29.04 -26.70
C GLU A 382 -12.67 29.10 -26.85
N LYS A 383 -11.91 29.01 -25.75
CA LYS A 383 -10.47 29.36 -25.76
C LYS A 383 -9.51 28.24 -25.40
N VAL A 384 -9.94 27.24 -24.63
CA VAL A 384 -9.06 26.19 -24.11
C VAL A 384 -9.29 24.89 -24.86
N LEU A 385 -10.53 24.41 -24.93
CA LEU A 385 -10.88 23.16 -25.58
C LEU A 385 -10.45 23.10 -27.06
N PRO A 386 -10.60 24.16 -27.89
CA PRO A 386 -10.18 24.12 -29.29
C PRO A 386 -8.67 23.90 -29.44
N ALA A 387 -7.85 24.57 -28.61
CA ALA A 387 -6.41 24.39 -28.63
C ALA A 387 -5.98 22.99 -28.15
N LEU A 388 -6.68 22.44 -27.16
CA LEU A 388 -6.45 21.06 -26.69
C LEU A 388 -6.87 20.00 -27.73
N LYS A 389 -7.79 20.34 -28.64
CA LYS A 389 -8.19 19.51 -29.79
C LYS A 389 -7.22 19.62 -30.97
N ALA A 390 -6.56 20.77 -31.11
CA ALA A 390 -5.62 21.02 -32.19
C ALA A 390 -4.33 20.19 -32.02
N ASP A 391 -3.67 19.89 -33.13
CA ASP A 391 -2.37 19.19 -33.13
C ASP A 391 -1.19 20.18 -33.01
N ASN A 392 -1.27 21.09 -32.04
CA ASN A 392 -0.22 22.07 -31.73
C ASN A 392 0.10 22.08 -30.24
N ASP A 393 1.18 21.41 -29.83
CA ASP A 393 1.55 21.30 -28.41
C ASP A 393 2.17 22.60 -27.86
N ASP A 394 2.80 23.45 -28.69
CA ASP A 394 3.37 24.75 -28.26
C ASP A 394 2.27 25.73 -27.83
N GLU A 395 1.13 25.72 -28.54
CA GLU A 395 -0.05 26.50 -28.17
C GLU A 395 -0.67 26.01 -26.86
N LYS A 396 -0.71 24.68 -26.64
CA LYS A 396 -1.20 24.08 -25.39
C LYS A 396 -0.29 24.44 -24.22
N ASP A 397 1.02 24.37 -24.41
CA ASP A 397 2.02 24.76 -23.40
C ASP A 397 1.88 26.24 -23.03
N SER A 398 1.63 27.10 -24.02
CA SER A 398 1.34 28.52 -23.79
C SER A 398 0.08 28.70 -22.94
N ILE A 399 -1.00 27.96 -23.22
CA ILE A 399 -2.23 27.98 -22.41
C ILE A 399 -1.96 27.51 -20.98
N PHE A 400 -1.18 26.44 -20.80
CA PHE A 400 -0.82 25.93 -19.48
C PHE A 400 -0.01 26.95 -18.66
N GLN A 401 0.92 27.67 -19.28
CA GLN A 401 1.64 28.76 -18.64
C GLN A 401 0.71 29.92 -18.26
N TRP A 402 -0.16 30.35 -19.17
CA TRP A 402 -1.13 31.42 -18.91
C TRP A 402 -2.12 31.07 -17.80
N LEU A 403 -2.50 29.80 -17.68
CA LEU A 403 -3.35 29.29 -16.61
C LEU A 403 -2.68 29.47 -15.25
N VAL A 404 -1.39 29.14 -15.13
CA VAL A 404 -0.61 29.34 -13.88
C VAL A 404 -0.44 30.83 -13.56
N ILE A 405 -0.10 31.66 -14.54
CA ILE A 405 -0.01 33.12 -14.37
C ILE A 405 -1.35 33.70 -13.91
N GLY A 406 -2.46 33.21 -14.48
CA GLY A 406 -3.81 33.60 -14.10
C GLY A 406 -4.12 33.29 -12.63
N PHE A 407 -3.78 32.10 -12.15
CA PHE A 407 -4.03 31.73 -10.76
C PHE A 407 -3.26 32.59 -9.75
N ASP A 408 -2.03 32.99 -10.08
CA ASP A 408 -1.28 33.93 -9.26
C ASP A 408 -1.91 35.33 -9.29
N ARG A 409 -2.21 35.85 -10.49
CA ARG A 409 -2.86 37.15 -10.69
C ARG A 409 -4.16 37.29 -9.91
N TYR A 410 -4.97 36.22 -9.89
CA TYR A 410 -6.28 36.20 -9.24
C TYR A 410 -6.25 35.70 -7.78
N GLY A 411 -5.06 35.50 -7.21
CA GLY A 411 -4.87 35.22 -5.78
C GLY A 411 -5.44 33.87 -5.32
N VAL A 412 -5.40 32.84 -6.17
CA VAL A 412 -5.99 31.51 -5.87
C VAL A 412 -5.40 30.89 -4.60
N LYS A 413 -4.09 31.03 -4.36
CA LYS A 413 -3.44 30.53 -3.13
C LYS A 413 -4.08 31.09 -1.86
N GLU A 414 -4.41 32.39 -1.87
CA GLU A 414 -5.04 33.05 -0.73
C GLU A 414 -6.48 32.55 -0.51
N LYS A 415 -7.20 32.23 -1.60
CA LYS A 415 -8.54 31.62 -1.54
C LYS A 415 -8.48 30.20 -0.95
N ILE A 416 -7.52 29.39 -1.39
CA ILE A 416 -7.25 28.05 -0.85
C ILE A 416 -6.91 28.15 0.64
N ARG A 417 -6.02 29.07 1.03
CA ARG A 417 -5.67 29.30 2.44
C ARG A 417 -6.90 29.60 3.31
N LYS A 418 -7.77 30.50 2.87
CA LYS A 418 -9.03 30.82 3.58
C LYS A 418 -9.96 29.62 3.69
N LEU A 419 -10.12 28.85 2.61
CA LEU A 419 -10.92 27.62 2.63
C LEU A 419 -10.33 26.58 3.59
N ARG A 420 -9.00 26.40 3.56
CA ARG A 420 -8.27 25.49 4.45
C ARG A 420 -8.52 25.84 5.91
N ASP A 421 -8.36 27.13 6.24
CA ASP A 421 -8.50 27.62 7.60
C ASP A 421 -9.96 27.47 8.08
N LEU A 422 -10.97 27.76 7.24
CA LEU A 422 -12.39 27.49 7.54
C LEU A 422 -12.64 26.02 7.88
N VAL A 423 -12.26 25.12 6.96
CA VAL A 423 -12.52 23.68 7.10
C VAL A 423 -11.79 23.13 8.31
N ARG A 424 -10.52 23.49 8.50
CA ARG A 424 -9.72 23.08 9.66
C ARG A 424 -10.38 23.55 10.95
N ASN A 425 -10.70 24.83 11.06
CA ASN A 425 -11.33 25.40 12.26
C ASN A 425 -12.68 24.74 12.56
N PHE A 426 -13.44 24.36 11.53
CA PHE A 426 -14.68 23.62 11.69
C PHE A 426 -14.45 22.20 12.20
N LEU A 427 -13.50 21.47 11.62
CA LEU A 427 -13.19 20.10 12.01
C LEU A 427 -12.64 19.99 13.43
N GLU A 428 -11.90 21.00 13.91
CA GLU A 428 -11.40 21.14 15.29
C GLU A 428 -12.50 21.44 16.32
N ARG A 429 -13.75 21.70 15.91
CA ARG A 429 -14.86 21.93 16.85
C ARG A 429 -15.29 20.65 17.56
N GLY A 430 -15.59 20.79 18.84
CA GLY A 430 -16.10 19.70 19.69
C GLY A 430 -17.55 19.28 19.39
N LYS A 431 -18.35 20.10 18.68
CA LYS A 431 -19.74 19.74 18.33
C LYS A 431 -19.75 18.47 17.47
N LYS A 432 -20.61 17.50 17.82
CA LYS A 432 -20.86 16.29 17.01
C LYS A 432 -21.68 16.68 15.79
N LEU A 433 -21.29 16.22 14.60
CA LEU A 433 -22.11 16.37 13.41
C LEU A 433 -23.30 15.39 13.46
N PRO A 434 -24.48 15.80 12.95
CA PRO A 434 -25.60 14.88 12.80
C PRO A 434 -25.31 13.86 11.70
N ASN A 435 -25.91 12.68 11.80
CA ASN A 435 -25.79 11.65 10.75
C ASN A 435 -26.35 12.16 9.41
N CYS A 436 -25.63 11.89 8.32
CA CYS A 436 -26.07 12.21 6.97
C CYS A 436 -26.35 10.92 6.21
N ILE A 437 -27.55 10.77 5.64
CA ILE A 437 -27.89 9.65 4.76
C ILE A 437 -28.43 10.24 3.45
N LYS A 438 -27.86 9.79 2.32
CA LYS A 438 -28.28 10.19 0.98
C LYS A 438 -28.48 8.95 0.11
N ARG A 439 -29.67 8.80 -0.45
CA ARG A 439 -30.01 7.76 -1.43
C ARG A 439 -29.58 8.19 -2.84
N ARG A 440 -29.14 7.23 -3.65
CA ARG A 440 -28.68 7.39 -5.03
C ARG A 440 -29.11 6.19 -5.85
N GLU A 441 -29.26 6.40 -7.15
CA GLU A 441 -29.44 5.31 -8.12
C GLU A 441 -28.22 5.26 -9.02
N ILE A 442 -27.64 4.06 -9.19
CA ILE A 442 -26.62 3.78 -10.19
C ILE A 442 -27.35 3.42 -11.48
N CYS A 443 -27.18 4.23 -12.52
CA CYS A 443 -27.88 4.05 -13.79
C CYS A 443 -26.90 3.64 -14.91
N ILE A 444 -27.32 2.67 -15.72
CA ILE A 444 -26.66 2.33 -17.00
C ILE A 444 -27.41 3.02 -18.12
N ASN A 445 -26.74 3.90 -18.87
CA ASN A 445 -27.36 4.71 -19.93
C ASN A 445 -27.78 3.86 -21.14
N LYS A 446 -28.99 4.11 -21.68
CA LYS A 446 -29.51 3.49 -22.93
C LYS A 446 -28.59 3.62 -24.14
N ARG A 447 -27.77 4.69 -24.21
CA ARG A 447 -26.77 4.90 -25.27
C ARG A 447 -25.70 3.82 -25.37
N ILE A 448 -25.58 2.92 -24.40
CA ILE A 448 -24.66 1.78 -24.52
C ILE A 448 -25.15 0.74 -25.54
N ILE A 449 -26.46 0.73 -25.82
CA ILE A 449 -27.14 -0.20 -26.74
C ILE A 449 -27.10 0.39 -28.15
N ARG A 450 -26.77 -0.44 -29.15
CA ARG A 450 -26.86 -0.06 -30.57
C ARG A 450 -28.31 0.01 -31.02
N THR A 451 -28.60 0.93 -31.94
CA THR A 451 -29.93 1.08 -32.55
C THR A 451 -29.96 0.64 -34.03
N GLU A 452 -28.86 0.10 -34.57
CA GLU A 452 -28.76 -0.33 -35.97
C GLU A 452 -29.32 -1.75 -36.17
N ASN A 453 -30.31 -1.92 -37.05
CA ASN A 453 -31.02 -3.19 -37.27
C ASN A 453 -30.07 -4.35 -37.62
N ASP A 454 -29.17 -4.17 -38.58
CA ASP A 454 -28.21 -5.21 -39.01
C ASP A 454 -27.28 -5.67 -37.89
N SER A 455 -26.90 -4.77 -36.97
CA SER A 455 -26.07 -5.10 -35.82
C SER A 455 -26.83 -5.99 -34.83
N LEU A 456 -28.10 -5.72 -34.58
CA LEU A 456 -28.92 -6.43 -33.60
C LEU A 456 -29.24 -7.87 -34.07
N PHE A 457 -29.54 -8.10 -35.35
CA PHE A 457 -29.73 -9.44 -35.92
C PHE A 457 -28.45 -10.30 -35.93
N GLN A 458 -27.28 -9.67 -35.86
CA GLN A 458 -26.00 -10.38 -35.70
C GLN A 458 -25.63 -10.64 -34.23
N GLY A 459 -26.51 -10.27 -33.29
CA GLY A 459 -26.26 -10.36 -31.85
C GLY A 459 -25.26 -9.32 -31.34
N ASN A 460 -25.04 -8.22 -32.04
CA ASN A 460 -24.18 -7.12 -31.61
C ASN A 460 -25.01 -6.03 -30.91
N PHE A 461 -25.34 -6.25 -29.63
CA PHE A 461 -26.18 -5.34 -28.85
C PHE A 461 -25.51 -4.05 -28.37
N PHE A 462 -24.17 -4.03 -28.27
CA PHE A 462 -23.41 -2.94 -27.64
C PHE A 462 -22.40 -2.28 -28.61
N HIS A 463 -21.97 -1.05 -28.30
CA HIS A 463 -20.89 -0.39 -29.04
C HIS A 463 -19.55 -1.18 -28.98
N ASP A 464 -18.74 -1.09 -30.05
CA ASP A 464 -17.46 -1.81 -30.17
C ASP A 464 -16.44 -1.48 -29.08
N ASP A 465 -16.58 -0.31 -28.44
CA ASP A 465 -15.79 0.05 -27.27
C ASP A 465 -15.80 -1.04 -26.19
N LEU A 466 -16.91 -1.79 -26.05
CA LEU A 466 -17.03 -2.85 -25.06
C LEU A 466 -16.18 -4.08 -25.40
N ARG A 467 -15.93 -4.32 -26.70
CA ARG A 467 -15.02 -5.36 -27.20
C ARG A 467 -13.57 -4.94 -27.14
N GLU A 468 -13.28 -3.72 -27.57
CA GLU A 468 -11.91 -3.21 -27.68
C GLU A 468 -11.31 -2.78 -26.33
N ASN A 469 -12.11 -2.09 -25.51
CA ASN A 469 -11.70 -1.60 -24.19
C ASN A 469 -12.92 -1.31 -23.30
N TYR A 470 -13.47 -2.36 -22.69
CA TYR A 470 -14.68 -2.29 -21.86
C TYR A 470 -14.64 -1.22 -20.75
N LYS A 471 -13.45 -0.80 -20.28
CA LYS A 471 -13.31 0.28 -19.29
C LYS A 471 -13.69 1.67 -19.82
N LYS A 472 -13.67 1.91 -21.14
CA LYS A 472 -14.19 3.15 -21.73
C LYS A 472 -15.69 3.31 -21.47
N CYS A 473 -16.42 2.19 -21.36
CA CYS A 473 -17.86 2.20 -21.15
C CYS A 473 -18.27 2.71 -19.76
N LEU A 474 -17.33 3.03 -18.86
CA LEU A 474 -17.62 3.74 -17.60
C LEU A 474 -18.26 5.11 -17.80
N ARG A 475 -18.14 5.69 -19.01
CA ARG A 475 -18.86 6.91 -19.38
C ARG A 475 -20.38 6.72 -19.43
N TYR A 476 -20.86 5.50 -19.63
CA TYR A 476 -22.30 5.18 -19.67
C TYR A 476 -22.88 4.84 -18.29
N ILE A 477 -22.05 4.76 -17.24
CA ILE A 477 -22.50 4.57 -15.85
C ILE A 477 -22.49 5.92 -15.14
N PHE A 478 -23.66 6.34 -14.67
CA PHE A 478 -23.85 7.63 -13.99
C PHE A 478 -24.71 7.47 -12.74
N LEU A 479 -24.62 8.46 -11.85
CA LEU A 479 -25.37 8.48 -10.59
C LEU A 479 -26.43 9.57 -10.63
N VAL A 480 -27.62 9.26 -10.12
CA VAL A 480 -28.70 10.23 -9.96
C VAL A 480 -29.28 10.20 -8.56
N LYS A 481 -30.03 11.26 -8.22
CA LYS A 481 -30.88 11.27 -7.02
C LYS A 481 -32.03 10.27 -7.21
N GLU A 482 -32.56 9.79 -6.08
CA GLU A 482 -33.63 8.80 -6.01
C GLU A 482 -34.81 9.10 -6.97
N GLY A 483 -35.24 8.07 -7.70
CA GLY A 483 -36.34 8.13 -8.67
C GLY A 483 -36.08 7.35 -9.96
N ILE A 484 -37.15 7.03 -10.68
CA ILE A 484 -37.07 6.37 -11.99
C ILE A 484 -36.43 7.33 -13.00
N ASN A 485 -35.48 6.81 -13.77
CA ASN A 485 -34.77 7.56 -14.80
C ASN A 485 -35.00 6.89 -16.15
N ASN A 486 -35.77 7.56 -17.00
CA ASN A 486 -36.17 7.06 -18.33
C ASN A 486 -34.98 6.85 -19.29
N ARG A 487 -33.80 7.39 -18.95
CA ARG A 487 -32.56 7.24 -19.74
C ARG A 487 -31.76 6.00 -19.35
N ALA A 488 -32.13 5.34 -18.25
CA ALA A 488 -31.45 4.14 -17.78
C ALA A 488 -32.06 2.87 -18.42
N VAL A 489 -31.21 1.92 -18.78
CA VAL A 489 -31.59 0.53 -19.11
C VAL A 489 -31.79 -0.28 -17.85
N CYS A 490 -30.92 -0.05 -16.86
CA CYS A 490 -30.91 -0.76 -15.58
C CYS A 490 -30.51 0.21 -14.47
N GLN A 491 -31.05 0.00 -13.27
CA GLN A 491 -30.77 0.81 -12.10
C GLN A 491 -30.47 -0.07 -10.88
N LEU A 492 -29.49 0.34 -10.07
CA LEU A 492 -29.21 -0.27 -8.78
C LEU A 492 -29.34 0.79 -7.67
N PRO A 493 -30.13 0.53 -6.62
CA PRO A 493 -30.25 1.44 -5.50
C PRO A 493 -28.95 1.46 -4.69
N ALA A 494 -28.58 2.64 -4.23
CA ALA A 494 -27.42 2.86 -3.38
C ALA A 494 -27.71 3.87 -2.27
N SER A 495 -26.96 3.79 -1.18
CA SER A 495 -26.99 4.77 -0.10
C SER A 495 -25.60 5.12 0.39
N ILE A 496 -25.41 6.39 0.69
CA ILE A 496 -24.19 6.96 1.25
C ILE A 496 -24.55 7.51 2.63
N LYS A 497 -23.97 6.90 3.67
CA LYS A 497 -24.15 7.29 5.08
C LYS A 497 -22.83 7.83 5.64
N ILE A 498 -22.88 8.97 6.32
CA ILE A 498 -21.74 9.64 6.93
C ILE A 498 -22.04 9.85 8.41
N GLU A 499 -21.13 9.42 9.28
CA GLU A 499 -21.30 9.47 10.73
C GLU A 499 -20.09 10.11 11.42
N ASP A 500 -20.36 10.80 12.53
CA ASP A 500 -19.34 11.43 13.36
C ASP A 500 -19.14 10.64 14.66
N VAL A 501 -18.15 9.75 14.62
CA VAL A 501 -17.79 8.85 15.71
C VAL A 501 -16.81 9.52 16.66
N ARG A 502 -17.11 9.48 17.96
CA ARG A 502 -16.31 10.14 19.01
C ARG A 502 -15.81 9.15 20.04
N TYR A 503 -14.53 9.28 20.35
CA TYR A 503 -13.83 8.43 21.31
C TYR A 503 -13.57 9.21 22.59
N PHE A 504 -13.87 8.59 23.73
CA PHE A 504 -13.69 9.14 25.06
C PHE A 504 -12.71 8.28 25.84
N GLU A 505 -12.19 8.83 26.93
CA GLU A 505 -11.29 8.12 27.84
C GLU A 505 -12.06 7.02 28.58
N GLY A 506 -11.58 5.79 28.48
CA GLY A 506 -12.07 4.64 29.25
C GLY A 506 -11.48 4.59 30.66
N SER A 507 -11.86 3.58 31.42
CA SER A 507 -11.37 3.41 32.80
C SER A 507 -10.04 2.67 32.88
N ASP A 508 -9.74 1.80 31.92
CA ASP A 508 -8.50 1.02 31.98
C ASP A 508 -7.27 1.81 31.51
N ARG A 509 -6.22 1.75 32.33
CA ARG A 509 -4.91 2.37 32.07
C ARG A 509 -3.81 1.49 32.65
N GLN A 510 -2.92 1.05 31.78
CA GLN A 510 -1.82 0.16 32.14
C GLN A 510 -0.48 0.79 31.78
N SER A 511 0.52 0.53 32.62
CA SER A 511 1.90 0.99 32.43
C SER A 511 2.86 -0.19 32.46
N PHE A 512 3.90 -0.11 31.64
CA PHE A 512 4.88 -1.17 31.48
C PHE A 512 6.23 -0.59 31.03
N GLN A 513 7.24 -1.44 31.08
CA GLN A 513 8.59 -1.11 30.65
C GLN A 513 9.16 -2.21 29.76
N TRP A 514 10.20 -1.89 28.97
CA TRP A 514 10.97 -2.91 28.27
C TRP A 514 12.46 -2.61 28.25
N GLU A 515 13.23 -3.67 28.02
CA GLU A 515 14.68 -3.68 27.84
C GLU A 515 15.10 -4.71 26.78
N TYR A 516 16.31 -4.56 26.23
CA TYR A 516 16.86 -5.54 25.30
C TYR A 516 17.28 -6.83 26.02
N ASP A 517 17.08 -7.97 25.37
CA ASP A 517 17.58 -9.26 25.81
C ASP A 517 18.72 -9.72 24.88
N LEU A 518 19.95 -9.40 25.26
CA LEU A 518 21.15 -9.56 24.41
C LEU A 518 22.08 -10.69 24.83
N GLU A 519 21.69 -11.49 25.82
CA GLU A 519 22.53 -12.57 26.33
C GLU A 519 22.91 -13.55 25.19
N GLY A 520 24.21 -13.81 25.07
CA GLY A 520 24.76 -14.70 24.03
C GLY A 520 24.80 -14.12 22.61
N ILE A 521 24.22 -12.93 22.34
CA ILE A 521 24.13 -12.40 20.97
C ILE A 521 25.50 -11.84 20.51
N LYS A 522 25.99 -12.38 19.40
CA LYS A 522 27.17 -11.91 18.68
C LYS A 522 26.77 -11.14 17.42
N ALA A 523 27.72 -10.42 16.82
CA ALA A 523 27.48 -9.62 15.63
C ALA A 523 28.54 -9.80 14.54
N LEU A 524 28.08 -9.90 13.29
CA LEU A 524 28.92 -9.84 12.08
C LEU A 524 28.41 -8.69 11.18
N PRO A 525 28.97 -7.48 11.28
CA PRO A 525 28.51 -6.35 10.48
C PRO A 525 28.86 -6.50 8.99
N VAL A 526 27.91 -6.13 8.13
CA VAL A 526 28.09 -6.06 6.68
C VAL A 526 27.90 -4.63 6.22
N MET A 527 28.86 -4.10 5.49
CA MET A 527 28.86 -2.73 5.00
C MET A 527 28.77 -2.69 3.49
N TRP A 528 28.03 -1.72 2.98
CA TRP A 528 27.85 -1.45 1.56
C TRP A 528 28.15 0.01 1.30
N ILE A 529 29.23 0.31 0.58
CA ILE A 529 29.71 1.69 0.41
C ILE A 529 29.94 2.04 -1.07
N PRO A 530 29.49 3.22 -1.51
CA PRO A 530 29.92 3.80 -2.77
C PRO A 530 31.42 4.03 -2.79
N ASP A 531 32.02 3.81 -3.96
CA ASP A 531 33.42 4.04 -4.20
C ASP A 531 33.72 5.52 -4.51
N THR A 532 33.37 6.40 -3.57
CA THR A 532 33.54 7.86 -3.68
C THR A 532 34.39 8.37 -2.52
N ASP A 533 35.10 9.48 -2.73
CA ASP A 533 35.98 10.06 -1.71
C ASP A 533 35.21 10.42 -0.43
N THR A 534 33.99 10.95 -0.56
CA THR A 534 33.12 11.30 0.57
C THR A 534 32.76 10.06 1.39
N CYS A 535 32.26 9.02 0.75
CA CYS A 535 31.86 7.78 1.41
C CYS A 535 33.07 7.08 2.03
N ARG A 536 34.19 6.96 1.31
CA ARG A 536 35.44 6.37 1.81
C ARG A 536 35.96 7.09 3.04
N ARG A 537 35.96 8.43 3.04
CA ARG A 537 36.38 9.24 4.20
C ARG A 537 35.49 8.98 5.42
N ILE A 538 34.17 9.04 5.25
CA ILE A 538 33.22 8.83 6.35
C ILE A 538 33.29 7.40 6.88
N TYR A 539 33.36 6.42 5.99
CA TYR A 539 33.63 5.02 6.31
C TYR A 539 34.90 4.89 7.17
N HIS A 540 35.99 5.53 6.75
CA HIS A 540 37.26 5.44 7.46
C HIS A 540 37.21 6.09 8.86
N GLU A 541 36.69 7.31 8.95
CA GLU A 541 36.60 8.07 10.21
C GLU A 541 35.67 7.39 11.24
N ASN A 542 34.54 6.84 10.79
CA ASN A 542 33.48 6.40 11.70
C ASN A 542 33.50 4.89 11.97
N PHE A 543 34.04 4.08 11.05
CA PHE A 543 34.04 2.62 11.20
C PHE A 543 35.45 2.04 11.37
N VAL A 544 36.38 2.42 10.49
CA VAL A 544 37.75 1.89 10.48
C VAL A 544 38.55 2.33 11.70
N GLN A 545 38.62 3.63 11.96
CA GLN A 545 39.40 4.17 13.09
C GLN A 545 38.84 3.75 14.45
N LYS A 546 37.54 3.43 14.51
CA LYS A 546 36.88 2.85 15.69
C LYS A 546 37.17 1.37 15.87
N GLY A 547 37.78 0.73 14.88
CA GLY A 547 38.28 -0.61 14.99
C GLY A 547 37.25 -1.71 14.75
N TYR A 548 36.07 -1.38 14.21
CA TYR A 548 35.06 -2.37 13.87
C TYR A 548 35.57 -3.39 12.86
N LYS A 549 35.08 -4.62 13.01
CA LYS A 549 35.29 -5.72 12.07
C LYS A 549 34.03 -5.89 11.22
N PHE A 550 34.19 -6.19 9.93
CA PHE A 550 33.06 -6.28 9.01
C PHE A 550 33.42 -6.89 7.65
N ILE A 551 32.39 -7.33 6.94
CA ILE A 551 32.41 -7.64 5.50
C ILE A 551 32.05 -6.36 4.74
N LEU A 552 32.74 -6.07 3.64
CA LEU A 552 32.58 -4.83 2.87
C LEU A 552 32.27 -5.11 1.40
N PHE A 553 31.14 -4.60 0.92
CA PHE A 553 30.77 -4.53 -0.49
C PHE A 553 30.96 -3.09 -1.01
N SER A 554 31.95 -2.89 -1.88
CA SER A 554 32.16 -1.62 -2.58
C SER A 554 31.43 -1.60 -3.92
N TYR A 555 30.89 -0.44 -4.33
CA TYR A 555 30.19 -0.31 -5.61
C TYR A 555 30.29 1.08 -6.23
N ASN A 556 30.07 1.19 -7.53
CA ASN A 556 30.00 2.46 -8.25
C ASN A 556 28.55 2.99 -8.27
N ASN A 557 28.26 4.06 -7.52
CA ASN A 557 26.91 4.62 -7.43
C ASN A 557 26.38 5.23 -8.75
N LYS A 558 27.26 5.49 -9.73
CA LYS A 558 26.91 6.07 -11.04
C LYS A 558 26.78 5.04 -12.17
N ARG A 559 26.96 3.74 -11.87
CA ARG A 559 26.97 2.66 -12.89
C ARG A 559 25.62 2.53 -13.60
N LEU A 560 24.53 2.66 -12.86
CA LEU A 560 23.15 2.52 -13.36
C LEU A 560 22.47 3.86 -13.71
N ASN A 561 23.23 4.96 -13.81
CA ASN A 561 22.66 6.25 -14.23
C ASN A 561 22.24 6.22 -15.71
N PRO A 562 21.15 6.89 -16.11
CA PRO A 562 20.78 7.07 -17.51
C PRO A 562 21.75 8.04 -18.22
N GLY A 563 21.91 7.91 -19.55
CA GLY A 563 22.69 8.84 -20.39
C GLY A 563 23.52 8.17 -21.51
N GLU A 564 24.22 8.98 -22.32
CA GLU A 564 25.15 8.48 -23.35
C GLU A 564 26.34 7.75 -22.70
N ASN A 565 26.79 6.63 -23.30
CA ASN A 565 27.83 5.72 -22.78
C ASN A 565 27.48 4.99 -21.45
N LYS A 566 26.19 4.73 -21.19
CA LYS A 566 25.70 3.98 -20.01
C LYS A 566 25.09 2.63 -20.40
N LEU A 567 24.91 1.76 -19.41
CA LEU A 567 24.33 0.42 -19.59
C LEU A 567 22.91 0.53 -20.16
N ASN A 568 22.65 -0.16 -21.27
CA ASN A 568 21.29 -0.28 -21.81
C ASN A 568 20.41 -1.17 -20.89
N THR A 569 19.12 -1.31 -21.20
CA THR A 569 18.17 -2.09 -20.37
C THR A 569 18.63 -3.53 -20.12
N THR A 570 19.10 -4.24 -21.14
CA THR A 570 19.60 -5.61 -21.02
C THR A 570 20.86 -5.66 -20.15
N GLN A 571 21.84 -4.80 -20.42
CA GLN A 571 23.08 -4.77 -19.66
C GLN A 571 22.83 -4.40 -18.20
N ALA A 572 21.92 -3.46 -17.95
CA ALA A 572 21.52 -3.06 -16.61
C ALA A 572 20.76 -4.17 -15.87
N PHE A 573 19.99 -5.01 -16.57
CA PHE A 573 19.40 -6.21 -15.98
C PHE A 573 20.49 -7.22 -15.58
N VAL A 574 21.40 -7.56 -16.50
CA VAL A 574 22.50 -8.52 -16.25
C VAL A 574 23.37 -8.07 -15.09
N TYR A 575 23.69 -6.76 -15.02
CA TYR A 575 24.42 -6.18 -13.92
C TYR A 575 23.72 -6.43 -12.57
N ARG A 576 22.42 -6.14 -12.48
CA ARG A 576 21.62 -6.36 -11.26
C ARG A 576 21.51 -7.84 -10.91
N PHE A 577 21.27 -8.68 -11.91
CA PHE A 577 21.19 -10.14 -11.77
C PHE A 577 22.49 -10.72 -11.19
N THR A 578 23.64 -10.29 -11.71
CA THR A 578 24.96 -10.70 -11.21
C THR A 578 25.17 -10.27 -9.76
N TRP A 579 24.81 -9.02 -9.43
CA TRP A 579 24.86 -8.53 -8.04
C TRP A 579 24.00 -9.35 -7.09
N ILE A 580 22.75 -9.65 -7.49
CA ILE A 580 21.83 -10.47 -6.69
C ILE A 580 22.46 -11.83 -6.37
N LEU A 581 22.92 -12.54 -7.39
CA LEU A 581 23.46 -13.89 -7.25
C LEU A 581 24.75 -13.91 -6.42
N LEU A 582 25.75 -13.10 -6.80
CA LEU A 582 27.06 -13.15 -6.15
C LEU A 582 27.02 -12.61 -4.72
N SER A 583 26.23 -11.57 -4.44
CA SER A 583 26.09 -11.09 -3.06
C SER A 583 25.42 -12.12 -2.16
N TYR A 584 24.42 -12.83 -2.65
CA TYR A 584 23.79 -13.92 -1.91
C TYR A 584 24.78 -15.06 -1.66
N LEU A 585 25.42 -15.60 -2.70
CA LEU A 585 26.34 -16.74 -2.57
C LEU A 585 27.53 -16.42 -1.66
N CYS A 586 28.17 -15.25 -1.82
CA CYS A 586 29.28 -14.87 -0.96
C CYS A 586 28.87 -14.76 0.51
N LEU A 587 27.70 -14.20 0.81
CA LEU A 587 27.21 -14.14 2.19
C LEU A 587 26.80 -15.52 2.70
N HIS A 588 26.14 -16.34 1.89
CA HIS A 588 25.76 -17.70 2.26
C HIS A 588 27.00 -18.53 2.63
N ILE A 589 28.03 -18.55 1.78
CA ILE A 589 29.30 -19.24 2.07
C ILE A 589 29.90 -18.78 3.41
N LEU A 590 29.96 -17.48 3.66
CA LEU A 590 30.55 -16.96 4.90
C LEU A 590 29.70 -17.26 6.14
N LEU A 591 28.38 -17.36 6.00
CA LEU A 591 27.49 -17.53 7.14
C LEU A 591 27.30 -19.00 7.51
N GLU A 592 27.28 -19.92 6.54
CA GLU A 592 27.21 -21.37 6.80
C GLU A 592 28.45 -21.88 7.55
N GLU A 593 29.60 -21.23 7.37
CA GLU A 593 30.86 -21.56 8.06
C GLU A 593 30.92 -21.03 9.50
N TYR A 594 29.87 -20.36 9.99
CA TYR A 594 29.81 -19.91 11.38
C TYR A 594 29.67 -21.09 12.34
N SER A 595 30.60 -21.22 13.30
CA SER A 595 30.67 -22.39 14.18
C SER A 595 29.68 -22.35 15.37
N GLY A 596 28.91 -21.28 15.54
CA GLY A 596 28.02 -21.09 16.69
C GLY A 596 26.54 -21.33 16.38
N THR A 597 25.68 -21.09 17.36
CA THR A 597 24.23 -21.23 17.18
C THR A 597 23.70 -20.12 16.26
N GLU A 598 23.04 -20.49 15.15
CA GLU A 598 22.58 -19.53 14.13
C GLU A 598 21.77 -18.35 14.70
N LYS A 599 20.88 -18.62 15.66
CA LYS A 599 20.02 -17.62 16.29
C LYS A 599 20.76 -16.69 17.27
N GLU A 600 22.00 -16.98 17.62
CA GLU A 600 22.86 -16.10 18.43
C GLU A 600 23.63 -15.09 17.58
N LEU A 601 23.61 -15.21 16.24
CA LEU A 601 24.31 -14.28 15.35
C LEU A 601 23.38 -13.19 14.81
N PHE A 602 23.77 -11.92 15.03
CA PHE A 602 23.16 -10.74 14.44
C PHE A 602 24.00 -10.18 13.29
N ILE A 603 23.36 -9.91 12.15
CA ILE A 603 24.02 -9.44 10.93
C ILE A 603 23.46 -8.04 10.58
N PRO A 604 24.04 -6.97 11.15
CA PRO A 604 23.65 -5.61 10.80
C PRO A 604 24.20 -5.23 9.42
N MET A 605 23.32 -5.03 8.44
CA MET A 605 23.69 -4.58 7.10
C MET A 605 23.57 -3.05 6.98
N VAL A 606 24.69 -2.35 7.01
CA VAL A 606 24.76 -0.88 6.96
C VAL A 606 25.12 -0.39 5.55
N ARG A 607 24.32 0.53 5.01
CA ARG A 607 24.60 1.21 3.74
C ARG A 607 24.98 2.67 3.94
N LEU A 608 25.94 3.15 3.16
CA LEU A 608 26.14 4.58 2.93
C LEU A 608 25.64 4.94 1.53
N HIS A 609 25.13 6.16 1.36
CA HIS A 609 24.69 6.65 0.06
C HIS A 609 24.76 8.18 -0.05
N GLU A 610 25.02 8.67 -1.26
CA GLU A 610 25.19 10.11 -1.57
C GLU A 610 23.94 10.73 -2.21
N GLY A 611 23.07 9.95 -2.84
CA GLY A 611 21.84 10.45 -3.44
C GLY A 611 20.94 11.14 -2.40
N THR A 612 20.04 12.02 -2.85
CA THR A 612 19.02 12.64 -1.97
C THR A 612 17.76 11.79 -1.89
N HIS A 613 16.84 12.12 -0.98
CA HIS A 613 15.59 11.37 -0.86
C HIS A 613 14.74 11.52 -2.13
N GLU A 614 14.76 12.71 -2.72
CA GLU A 614 14.05 13.07 -3.93
C GLU A 614 14.71 12.46 -5.18
N ASN A 615 16.05 12.49 -5.23
CA ASN A 615 16.85 12.02 -6.36
C ASN A 615 17.92 11.00 -5.89
N PRO A 616 17.53 9.76 -5.55
CA PRO A 616 18.48 8.71 -5.22
C PRO A 616 19.19 8.22 -6.49
N PHE A 617 20.47 7.86 -6.39
CA PHE A 617 21.15 7.19 -7.50
C PHE A 617 20.50 5.81 -7.75
N PRO A 618 20.26 5.38 -9.00
CA PRO A 618 19.62 4.10 -9.31
C PRO A 618 20.36 2.88 -8.72
N ALA A 619 21.70 2.91 -8.68
CA ALA A 619 22.49 1.85 -8.06
C ALA A 619 22.30 1.79 -6.54
N GLU A 620 22.27 2.94 -5.86
CA GLU A 620 22.02 3.01 -4.42
C GLU A 620 20.62 2.50 -4.08
N LYS A 621 19.60 2.86 -4.86
CA LYS A 621 18.23 2.36 -4.69
C LYS A 621 18.14 0.84 -4.91
N PHE A 622 18.75 0.33 -5.99
CA PHE A 622 18.79 -1.10 -6.25
C PHE A 622 19.46 -1.87 -5.09
N LEU A 623 20.64 -1.42 -4.67
CA LEU A 623 21.36 -2.07 -3.58
C LEU A 623 20.56 -1.98 -2.29
N ALA A 624 19.93 -0.84 -1.97
CA ALA A 624 19.01 -0.67 -0.83
C ALA A 624 17.98 -1.79 -0.76
N ASN A 625 17.32 -2.07 -1.87
CA ASN A 625 16.35 -3.16 -1.99
C ASN A 625 17.01 -4.54 -1.87
N LEU A 626 18.19 -4.73 -2.49
CA LEU A 626 18.93 -6.00 -2.43
C LEU A 626 19.28 -6.37 -0.99
N ALA A 627 19.91 -5.50 -0.19
CA ALA A 627 20.25 -5.95 1.18
C ALA A 627 19.04 -6.03 2.13
N LYS A 628 17.91 -5.38 1.82
CA LYS A 628 16.64 -5.71 2.51
C LYS A 628 16.18 -7.13 2.16
N THR A 629 16.30 -7.52 0.89
CA THR A 629 15.99 -8.88 0.41
C THR A 629 16.91 -9.93 1.02
N LEU A 630 18.22 -9.67 1.05
CA LEU A 630 19.20 -10.56 1.68
C LEU A 630 18.98 -10.65 3.19
N ALA A 631 18.76 -9.54 3.88
CA ALA A 631 18.44 -9.55 5.30
C ALA A 631 17.19 -10.38 5.60
N PHE A 632 16.16 -10.31 4.74
CA PHE A 632 15.00 -11.19 4.87
C PHE A 632 15.38 -12.67 4.70
N ILE A 633 16.03 -13.05 3.60
CA ILE A 633 16.37 -14.46 3.33
C ILE A 633 17.23 -15.06 4.45
N PHE A 634 18.30 -14.36 4.85
CA PHE A 634 19.18 -14.84 5.92
C PHE A 634 18.51 -14.83 7.31
N SER A 635 17.38 -14.15 7.49
CA SER A 635 16.60 -14.22 8.73
C SER A 635 15.91 -15.58 8.95
N LYS A 636 15.92 -16.46 7.95
CA LYS A 636 15.51 -17.87 8.08
C LYS A 636 16.37 -18.57 9.16
N LYS A 637 17.69 -18.38 9.10
CA LYS A 637 18.67 -18.96 10.04
C LYS A 637 19.16 -17.97 11.11
N TYR A 638 19.53 -16.75 10.72
CA TYR A 638 20.18 -15.76 11.59
C TYR A 638 19.25 -14.61 12.01
N ARG A 639 19.75 -13.63 12.79
CA ARG A 639 19.07 -12.33 13.00
C ARG A 639 19.64 -11.31 12.03
N CYS A 640 18.85 -10.84 11.07
CA CYS A 640 19.36 -9.89 10.08
C CYS A 640 18.46 -8.66 9.98
N ASN A 641 19.08 -7.52 9.72
CA ASN A 641 18.35 -6.32 9.30
C ASN A 641 19.25 -5.39 8.51
N SER A 642 18.65 -4.47 7.74
CA SER A 642 19.42 -3.52 6.92
C SER A 642 18.94 -2.08 7.09
N GLN A 643 19.88 -1.14 7.09
CA GLN A 643 19.60 0.29 7.16
C GLN A 643 20.62 1.12 6.37
N GLY A 644 20.15 2.17 5.70
CA GLY A 644 20.98 3.13 4.96
C GLY A 644 21.11 4.50 5.64
N PHE A 645 22.27 5.13 5.52
CA PHE A 645 22.57 6.47 6.00
C PHE A 645 23.02 7.38 4.85
N ARG A 646 22.31 8.51 4.68
CA ARG A 646 22.68 9.56 3.72
C ARG A 646 23.90 10.30 4.23
N VAL A 647 24.91 10.46 3.39
CA VAL A 647 26.19 11.09 3.80
C VAL A 647 26.63 12.27 2.95
N ASN A 648 25.82 12.68 1.97
CA ASN A 648 26.04 13.92 1.21
C ASN A 648 26.04 15.19 2.08
N LYS A 649 25.36 15.15 3.21
CA LYS A 649 25.43 16.12 4.30
C LYS A 649 25.69 15.35 5.60
N PRO A 650 26.39 15.94 6.58
CA PRO A 650 26.56 15.32 7.88
C PRO A 650 25.19 14.94 8.48
N PRO A 651 24.92 13.65 8.73
CA PRO A 651 23.63 13.24 9.27
C PRO A 651 23.48 13.78 10.69
N SER A 652 22.30 14.29 11.02
CA SER A 652 21.99 14.73 12.38
C SER A 652 22.00 13.55 13.35
N SER A 653 22.34 13.80 14.63
CA SER A 653 22.25 12.79 15.71
C SER A 653 20.89 12.10 15.75
N PHE A 654 19.84 12.87 15.49
CA PHE A 654 18.46 12.39 15.37
C PHE A 654 18.29 11.35 14.25
N ASN A 655 18.80 11.64 13.05
CA ASN A 655 18.69 10.71 11.92
C ASN A 655 19.53 9.45 12.15
N ILE A 656 20.70 9.59 12.77
CA ILE A 656 21.55 8.45 13.13
C ILE A 656 20.82 7.55 14.14
N ARG A 657 20.30 8.12 15.23
CA ARG A 657 19.59 7.35 16.27
C ARG A 657 18.38 6.63 15.72
N ASN A 658 17.56 7.28 14.88
CA ASN A 658 16.42 6.62 14.25
C ASN A 658 16.84 5.50 13.28
N GLY A 659 17.91 5.71 12.51
CA GLY A 659 18.46 4.65 11.65
C GLY A 659 18.91 3.44 12.47
N LEU A 660 19.64 3.66 13.57
CA LEU A 660 20.08 2.57 14.46
C LEU A 660 18.92 1.89 15.17
N ASN A 661 17.90 2.63 15.64
CA ASN A 661 16.67 2.05 16.19
C ASN A 661 16.02 1.09 15.19
N SER A 662 15.94 1.49 13.92
CA SER A 662 15.40 0.64 12.86
C SER A 662 16.26 -0.59 12.64
N LEU A 663 17.59 -0.44 12.54
CA LEU A 663 18.54 -1.53 12.36
C LEU A 663 18.45 -2.58 13.48
N TYR A 664 18.39 -2.15 14.74
CA TYR A 664 18.33 -3.02 15.92
C TYR A 664 16.92 -3.50 16.29
N SER A 665 15.90 -3.18 15.49
CA SER A 665 14.51 -3.52 15.79
C SER A 665 14.22 -5.03 15.87
N VAL A 666 15.02 -5.86 15.20
CA VAL A 666 14.90 -7.34 15.20
C VAL A 666 15.49 -8.01 16.45
N LEU A 667 16.19 -7.25 17.30
CA LEU A 667 16.76 -7.80 18.53
C LEU A 667 15.65 -8.12 19.55
N PRO A 668 15.81 -9.22 20.33
CA PRO A 668 14.85 -9.62 21.36
C PRO A 668 14.64 -8.54 22.43
N LYS A 669 13.40 -8.45 22.92
CA LYS A 669 13.00 -7.48 23.96
C LYS A 669 12.20 -8.18 25.05
N LYS A 670 12.43 -7.78 26.30
CA LYS A 670 11.68 -8.23 27.48
C LYS A 670 10.79 -7.10 27.99
N PHE A 671 9.49 -7.36 28.12
CA PHE A 671 8.49 -6.45 28.66
C PHE A 671 8.12 -6.87 30.09
N SER A 672 8.05 -5.90 31.00
CA SER A 672 7.61 -6.13 32.38
C SER A 672 6.55 -5.11 32.79
N PHE A 673 5.56 -5.56 33.55
CA PHE A 673 4.48 -4.73 34.06
C PHE A 673 4.91 -4.00 35.32
N ASP A 674 4.39 -2.79 35.51
CA ASP A 674 4.59 -2.04 36.76
C ASP A 674 3.75 -2.60 37.91
N ARG A 675 2.65 -3.30 37.59
CA ARG A 675 1.71 -3.91 38.54
C ARG A 675 1.55 -5.40 38.25
N ASN A 676 1.65 -6.24 39.29
CA ASN A 676 1.46 -7.69 39.16
C ASN A 676 0.03 -8.08 38.74
N SER A 677 -0.97 -7.23 39.01
CA SER A 677 -2.36 -7.43 38.59
C SER A 677 -2.55 -7.47 37.07
N ASP A 678 -1.60 -6.90 36.33
CA ASP A 678 -1.67 -6.74 34.88
C ASP A 678 -0.92 -7.87 34.16
N SER A 679 -0.48 -8.90 34.90
CA SER A 679 0.26 -10.05 34.36
C SER A 679 -0.61 -10.92 33.47
N THR A 680 -0.01 -11.45 32.40
CA THR A 680 -0.66 -12.34 31.45
C THR A 680 -0.61 -13.80 31.92
N LEU A 681 -1.54 -14.62 31.43
CA LEU A 681 -1.66 -16.05 31.75
C LEU A 681 -1.21 -16.94 30.60
N LEU A 682 -1.31 -16.47 29.35
CA LEU A 682 -0.93 -17.23 28.15
C LEU A 682 0.60 -17.41 28.06
N ASP A 683 1.07 -18.66 28.10
CA ASP A 683 2.51 -18.93 28.13
C ASP A 683 3.21 -18.65 26.80
N LYS A 684 2.64 -19.07 25.66
CA LYS A 684 3.24 -18.93 24.34
C LYS A 684 2.22 -18.53 23.27
N LEU A 685 2.60 -17.58 22.43
CA LEU A 685 1.85 -17.14 21.25
C LEU A 685 2.82 -16.90 20.08
N ALA A 686 2.49 -17.43 18.92
CA ALA A 686 3.20 -17.10 17.68
C ALA A 686 2.34 -16.17 16.80
N ILE A 687 2.96 -15.15 16.20
CA ILE A 687 2.34 -14.35 15.14
C ILE A 687 2.98 -14.75 13.82
N ILE A 688 2.19 -15.30 12.91
CA ILE A 688 2.60 -15.69 11.56
C ILE A 688 2.04 -14.66 10.59
N ILE A 689 2.92 -13.92 9.91
CA ILE A 689 2.56 -12.87 8.96
C ILE A 689 2.87 -13.37 7.56
N VAL A 690 1.88 -13.38 6.66
CA VAL A 690 2.03 -13.97 5.31
C VAL A 690 1.64 -12.99 4.19
N SER A 691 2.39 -13.05 3.10
CA SER A 691 2.14 -12.31 1.86
C SER A 691 2.60 -13.11 0.64
N SER A 692 2.31 -12.60 -0.56
CA SER A 692 2.87 -13.15 -1.80
C SER A 692 3.07 -12.10 -2.87
N LYS A 693 3.93 -12.43 -3.84
CA LYS A 693 4.15 -11.63 -5.04
C LYS A 693 4.21 -12.53 -6.27
N LEU A 694 3.58 -12.11 -7.36
CA LEU A 694 3.67 -12.82 -8.64
C LEU A 694 5.11 -12.81 -9.17
N SER A 695 5.55 -13.96 -9.66
CA SER A 695 6.90 -14.19 -10.20
C SER A 695 6.84 -14.47 -11.70
N ASP A 696 5.84 -15.23 -12.15
CA ASP A 696 5.62 -15.56 -13.56
C ASP A 696 4.13 -15.41 -13.91
N SER A 697 3.81 -14.53 -14.86
CA SER A 697 2.42 -14.30 -15.27
C SER A 697 2.28 -13.65 -16.65
N ARG A 698 1.15 -13.94 -17.30
CA ARG A 698 0.72 -13.30 -18.56
C ARG A 698 -0.39 -12.28 -18.34
N THR A 699 -0.33 -11.17 -19.07
CA THR A 699 -1.35 -10.12 -19.13
C THR A 699 -2.62 -10.68 -19.77
N GLY A 700 -3.78 -10.47 -19.12
CA GLY A 700 -5.07 -10.90 -19.67
C GLY A 700 -5.36 -12.40 -19.64
N SER A 701 -4.49 -13.24 -19.05
CA SER A 701 -4.78 -14.67 -18.90
C SER A 701 -6.03 -14.88 -18.04
N GLN A 702 -7.02 -15.59 -18.61
CA GLN A 702 -8.23 -16.02 -17.91
C GLN A 702 -7.90 -17.09 -16.86
N ASN A 703 -6.94 -17.98 -17.13
CA ASN A 703 -6.49 -18.95 -16.14
C ASN A 703 -5.48 -18.30 -15.19
N ARG A 704 -5.96 -17.93 -14.00
CA ARG A 704 -5.14 -17.33 -12.94
C ARG A 704 -4.32 -18.38 -12.17
N ASN A 705 -4.75 -19.65 -12.21
CA ASN A 705 -4.19 -20.71 -11.39
C ASN A 705 -2.81 -21.17 -11.86
N ASP A 706 -2.51 -21.05 -13.15
CA ASP A 706 -1.23 -21.46 -13.75
C ASP A 706 -0.09 -20.45 -13.52
N ARG A 707 -0.38 -19.30 -12.90
CA ARG A 707 0.64 -18.30 -12.58
C ARG A 707 1.52 -18.81 -11.45
N ILE A 708 2.77 -18.38 -11.39
CA ILE A 708 3.67 -18.66 -10.26
C ILE A 708 3.77 -17.42 -9.40
N ALA A 709 3.64 -17.60 -8.09
CA ALA A 709 3.85 -16.59 -7.08
C ALA A 709 4.85 -17.08 -6.05
N ASN A 710 5.67 -16.17 -5.55
CA ASN A 710 6.48 -16.39 -4.37
C ASN A 710 5.65 -16.05 -3.13
N LEU A 711 5.44 -17.03 -2.27
CA LEU A 711 4.87 -16.90 -0.94
C LEU A 711 6.01 -16.56 0.02
N PHE A 712 5.82 -15.60 0.92
CA PHE A 712 6.82 -15.24 1.91
C PHE A 712 6.19 -14.64 3.17
N GLY A 713 6.92 -14.70 4.28
CA GLY A 713 6.45 -14.18 5.55
C GLY A 713 7.46 -14.24 6.68
N GLU A 714 7.02 -13.82 7.87
CA GLU A 714 7.82 -13.86 9.09
C GLU A 714 7.03 -14.41 10.27
N VAL A 715 7.76 -14.99 11.23
CA VAL A 715 7.22 -15.52 12.48
C VAL A 715 7.79 -14.72 13.64
N ILE A 716 6.90 -14.20 14.48
CA ILE A 716 7.24 -13.51 15.73
C ILE A 716 6.86 -14.41 16.88
N SER A 717 7.80 -14.63 17.80
CA SER A 717 7.55 -15.43 18.99
C SER A 717 7.32 -14.53 20.20
N ILE A 718 6.32 -14.89 21.00
CA ILE A 718 5.97 -14.21 22.25
C ILE A 718 5.87 -15.27 23.34
N GLU A 719 6.73 -15.14 24.35
CA GLU A 719 6.85 -16.11 25.43
C GLU A 719 6.81 -15.41 26.79
N ARG A 720 5.98 -15.92 27.68
CA ARG A 720 5.97 -15.54 29.09
C ARG A 720 7.09 -16.28 29.82
N LEU A 721 7.96 -15.54 30.48
CA LEU A 721 9.05 -16.07 31.28
C LEU A 721 8.57 -16.41 32.71
N GLU A 722 9.32 -17.24 33.42
CA GLU A 722 8.99 -17.67 34.80
C GLU A 722 8.81 -16.48 35.77
N ASN A 723 9.53 -15.39 35.55
CA ASN A 723 9.42 -14.16 36.34
C ASN A 723 8.20 -13.29 35.98
N GLY A 724 7.32 -13.76 35.08
CA GLY A 724 6.13 -13.05 34.60
C GLY A 724 6.40 -11.97 33.54
N SER A 725 7.64 -11.74 33.14
CA SER A 725 7.96 -10.86 32.01
C SER A 725 7.69 -11.54 30.67
N VAL A 726 7.46 -10.75 29.62
CA VAL A 726 7.11 -11.25 28.29
C VAL A 726 8.25 -10.97 27.33
N LYS A 727 8.83 -12.01 26.76
CA LYS A 727 9.87 -11.93 25.72
C LYS A 727 9.23 -11.90 24.34
N ILE A 728 9.65 -10.94 23.51
CA ILE A 728 9.26 -10.85 22.10
C ILE A 728 10.51 -10.85 21.24
N GLN A 729 10.51 -11.68 20.20
CA GLN A 729 11.60 -11.73 19.22
C GLN A 729 11.10 -12.13 17.83
N SER A 730 11.79 -11.65 16.80
CA SER A 730 11.65 -12.19 15.45
C SER A 730 12.32 -13.56 15.41
N LEU A 731 11.54 -14.62 15.22
CA LEU A 731 12.02 -15.99 15.30
C LEU A 731 12.66 -16.43 13.99
N THR A 732 11.92 -16.32 12.89
CA THR A 732 12.36 -16.76 11.57
C THR A 732 11.55 -16.10 10.46
N THR A 733 12.05 -16.21 9.23
CA THR A 733 11.32 -15.90 7.99
C THR A 733 11.14 -17.16 7.16
N PHE A 734 10.12 -17.18 6.32
CA PHE A 734 9.84 -18.29 5.41
C PHE A 734 9.49 -17.77 4.01
N PHE A 735 9.80 -18.54 2.99
CA PHE A 735 9.52 -18.20 1.60
C PHE A 735 9.60 -19.45 0.71
N ASP A 736 8.78 -19.49 -0.34
CA ASP A 736 8.76 -20.58 -1.34
C ASP A 736 8.01 -20.15 -2.62
N ASN A 737 8.20 -20.86 -3.74
CA ASN A 737 7.55 -20.59 -5.02
C ASN A 737 6.43 -21.60 -5.30
N TYR A 738 5.22 -21.10 -5.57
CA TYR A 738 4.06 -21.95 -5.83
C TYR A 738 3.30 -21.51 -7.09
N GLN A 739 2.68 -22.49 -7.76
CA GLN A 739 1.55 -22.19 -8.63
C GLN A 739 0.43 -21.59 -7.79
N VAL A 740 -0.16 -20.48 -8.24
CA VAL A 740 -1.20 -19.74 -7.52
C VAL A 740 -2.38 -20.63 -7.14
N GLY A 741 -2.77 -21.57 -8.00
CA GLY A 741 -3.83 -22.53 -7.68
C GLY A 741 -3.50 -23.42 -6.46
N LYS A 742 -2.24 -23.89 -6.36
CA LYS A 742 -1.77 -24.75 -5.27
C LYS A 742 -1.51 -23.97 -3.98
N MET A 743 -0.94 -22.77 -4.09
CA MET A 743 -0.59 -21.91 -2.96
C MET A 743 -1.75 -21.74 -1.97
N TYR A 744 -2.98 -21.63 -2.49
CA TYR A 744 -4.17 -21.39 -1.67
C TYR A 744 -4.88 -22.65 -1.15
N GLN A 745 -4.35 -23.83 -1.49
CA GLN A 745 -4.85 -25.14 -1.11
C GLN A 745 -3.87 -25.84 -0.18
N GLU A 746 -2.60 -25.87 -0.56
CA GLU A 746 -1.53 -26.54 0.14
C GLU A 746 -0.27 -25.66 0.07
N SER A 747 0.16 -25.19 1.23
CA SER A 747 1.41 -24.43 1.41
C SER A 747 2.28 -25.16 2.43
N PRO A 748 3.12 -26.12 2.00
CA PRO A 748 3.97 -26.91 2.89
C PRO A 748 4.82 -26.04 3.82
N VAL A 749 5.41 -24.97 3.29
CA VAL A 749 6.24 -24.07 4.08
C VAL A 749 5.50 -23.46 5.30
N LEU A 750 4.20 -23.17 5.18
CA LEU A 750 3.38 -22.69 6.30
C LEU A 750 3.07 -23.81 7.29
N MET A 751 2.77 -25.00 6.78
CA MET A 751 2.48 -26.19 7.57
C MET A 751 3.69 -26.56 8.45
N ASP A 752 4.88 -26.62 7.85
CA ASP A 752 6.14 -26.94 8.51
C ASP A 752 6.42 -25.94 9.63
N ARG A 753 6.21 -24.63 9.40
CA ARG A 753 6.40 -23.63 10.47
C ARG A 753 5.47 -23.85 11.65
N VAL A 754 4.20 -24.21 11.42
CA VAL A 754 3.26 -24.49 12.52
C VAL A 754 3.65 -25.75 13.27
N ILE A 755 4.11 -26.80 12.57
CA ILE A 755 4.61 -28.04 13.19
C ILE A 755 5.84 -27.77 14.05
N ASP A 756 6.83 -27.06 13.51
CA ASP A 756 8.06 -26.69 14.22
C ASP A 756 7.73 -25.96 15.52
N LEU A 757 6.90 -24.91 15.43
CA LEU A 757 6.44 -24.14 16.59
C LEU A 757 5.63 -24.98 17.58
N TYR A 758 4.76 -25.87 17.10
CA TYR A 758 4.00 -26.76 17.97
C TYR A 758 4.92 -27.69 18.77
N SER A 759 5.99 -28.19 18.15
CA SER A 759 7.01 -29.00 18.83
C SER A 759 7.77 -28.21 19.92
N GLU A 760 7.86 -26.88 19.77
CA GLU A 760 8.41 -25.96 20.78
C GLU A 760 7.39 -25.54 21.86
N GLY A 761 6.18 -26.10 21.83
CA GLY A 761 5.12 -25.89 22.82
C GLY A 761 4.14 -24.76 22.50
N TYR A 762 4.14 -24.22 21.27
CA TYR A 762 3.16 -23.22 20.86
C TYR A 762 1.83 -23.86 20.47
N GLN A 763 0.75 -23.48 21.14
CA GLN A 763 -0.61 -23.92 20.81
C GLN A 763 -1.47 -22.82 20.19
N HIS A 764 -1.12 -21.55 20.41
CA HIS A 764 -1.86 -20.39 19.94
C HIS A 764 -1.12 -19.67 18.81
N PHE A 765 -1.81 -19.41 17.70
CA PHE A 765 -1.25 -18.81 16.50
C PHE A 765 -2.14 -17.65 16.00
N LEU A 766 -1.64 -16.42 16.08
CA LEU A 766 -2.21 -15.29 15.33
C LEU A 766 -1.72 -15.36 13.89
N TYR A 767 -2.62 -15.67 12.96
CA TYR A 767 -2.29 -15.79 11.55
C TYR A 767 -2.78 -14.55 10.80
N VAL A 768 -1.84 -13.72 10.37
CA VAL A 768 -2.07 -12.36 9.87
C VAL A 768 -1.83 -12.28 8.37
N ALA A 769 -2.82 -11.79 7.62
CA ALA A 769 -2.69 -11.48 6.20
C ALA A 769 -3.40 -10.16 5.85
N GLN A 770 -3.10 -9.61 4.69
CA GLN A 770 -3.81 -8.43 4.19
C GLN A 770 -5.28 -8.74 3.95
N ALA A 771 -6.17 -7.83 4.35
CA ALA A 771 -7.59 -7.94 4.08
C ALA A 771 -7.87 -8.07 2.58
N PRO A 772 -8.65 -9.07 2.12
CA PRO A 772 -8.92 -9.32 0.71
C PRO A 772 -10.06 -8.44 0.19
N TYR A 773 -10.08 -7.16 0.57
CA TYR A 773 -11.10 -6.23 0.12
C TYR A 773 -11.05 -6.09 -1.39
N THR A 774 -12.16 -6.40 -2.05
CA THR A 774 -12.19 -6.50 -3.50
C THR A 774 -12.60 -5.19 -4.14
N SER A 775 -13.26 -4.29 -3.39
CA SER A 775 -13.95 -3.11 -3.93
C SER A 775 -14.99 -3.48 -5.02
N LYS A 776 -15.43 -4.74 -5.07
CA LYS A 776 -16.42 -5.25 -6.03
C LYS A 776 -17.79 -5.35 -5.41
N LEU A 777 -18.84 -5.25 -6.23
CA LEU A 777 -20.22 -5.46 -5.79
C LEU A 777 -20.60 -6.95 -5.63
N HIS A 778 -19.68 -7.86 -5.96
CA HIS A 778 -19.88 -9.31 -5.97
C HIS A 778 -21.04 -9.79 -6.87
N ILE A 779 -21.39 -9.01 -7.90
CA ILE A 779 -22.44 -9.34 -8.87
C ILE A 779 -22.02 -10.53 -9.75
N THR A 780 -20.72 -10.66 -10.05
CA THR A 780 -20.18 -11.68 -10.96
C THR A 780 -19.62 -12.92 -10.27
N GLN A 781 -19.54 -12.93 -8.94
CA GLN A 781 -18.84 -13.97 -8.19
C GLN A 781 -19.71 -15.19 -7.89
N GLN A 782 -19.25 -16.38 -8.27
CA GLN A 782 -19.81 -17.65 -7.81
C GLN A 782 -19.28 -17.95 -6.39
N GLU A 783 -20.04 -18.69 -5.56
CA GLU A 783 -19.67 -18.99 -4.16
C GLU A 783 -18.27 -19.62 -4.02
N GLU A 784 -17.78 -20.34 -5.04
CA GLU A 784 -16.44 -20.94 -5.07
C GLU A 784 -15.28 -19.93 -5.19
N GLU A 785 -15.56 -18.67 -5.56
CA GLU A 785 -14.60 -17.57 -5.66
C GLU A 785 -14.42 -16.79 -4.35
N GLU A 786 -15.17 -17.10 -3.27
CA GLU A 786 -15.00 -16.53 -1.91
C GLU A 786 -13.70 -16.99 -1.21
N ARG A 787 -12.64 -17.29 -1.96
CA ARG A 787 -11.36 -17.75 -1.40
C ARG A 787 -10.63 -16.53 -0.86
N LEU A 788 -10.82 -16.26 0.43
CA LEU A 788 -9.91 -15.44 1.22
C LEU A 788 -8.54 -16.12 1.13
N TYR A 789 -7.73 -15.68 0.18
CA TYR A 789 -6.62 -16.41 -0.41
C TYR A 789 -5.72 -17.14 0.61
N PHE A 790 -5.22 -16.43 1.62
CA PHE A 790 -4.42 -17.01 2.70
C PHE A 790 -5.23 -17.54 3.87
N MET A 791 -6.47 -17.07 4.05
CA MET A 791 -7.38 -17.44 5.14
C MET A 791 -8.38 -18.52 4.70
N SER A 792 -8.02 -19.37 3.73
CA SER A 792 -8.94 -20.37 3.20
C SER A 792 -9.14 -21.48 4.24
N PRO A 793 -10.36 -22.07 4.36
CA PRO A 793 -10.57 -23.19 5.27
C PRO A 793 -9.62 -24.37 4.99
N THR A 794 -9.25 -24.57 3.72
CA THR A 794 -8.27 -25.60 3.33
C THR A 794 -6.91 -25.35 3.97
N ILE A 795 -6.35 -24.13 3.90
CA ILE A 795 -5.05 -23.81 4.51
C ILE A 795 -5.10 -23.99 6.03
N ILE A 796 -6.15 -23.47 6.68
CA ILE A 796 -6.31 -23.60 8.15
C ILE A 796 -6.37 -25.09 8.54
N LYS A 797 -7.13 -25.90 7.81
CA LYS A 797 -7.21 -27.35 8.03
C LYS A 797 -5.85 -28.02 7.88
N THR A 798 -5.12 -27.68 6.82
CA THR A 798 -3.78 -28.20 6.54
C THR A 798 -2.80 -27.85 7.66
N MET A 799 -2.82 -26.61 8.16
CA MET A 799 -1.97 -26.19 9.29
C MET A 799 -2.30 -26.94 10.59
N LYS A 800 -3.58 -27.25 10.85
CA LYS A 800 -3.97 -28.00 12.06
C LYS A 800 -3.61 -29.48 12.00
N GLN A 801 -3.53 -30.11 10.82
CA GLN A 801 -3.27 -31.57 10.66
C GLN A 801 -4.12 -32.48 11.59
N ASN A 802 -5.37 -32.11 11.86
CA ASN A 802 -6.27 -32.79 12.81
C ASN A 802 -5.82 -32.76 14.30
N ARG A 803 -4.97 -31.79 14.68
CA ARG A 803 -4.66 -31.49 16.09
C ARG A 803 -5.66 -30.46 16.63
N ASP A 804 -6.48 -30.87 17.59
CA ASP A 804 -7.58 -30.03 18.11
C ASP A 804 -7.11 -28.95 19.09
N ASP A 805 -5.95 -29.16 19.72
CA ASP A 805 -5.33 -28.22 20.66
C ASP A 805 -4.63 -27.04 19.96
N ILE A 806 -4.32 -27.15 18.67
CA ILE A 806 -3.84 -26.02 17.87
C ILE A 806 -4.99 -25.03 17.64
N LYS A 807 -4.82 -23.81 18.15
CA LYS A 807 -5.75 -22.68 18.01
C LYS A 807 -5.17 -21.65 17.05
N ILE A 808 -5.81 -21.50 15.89
CA ILE A 808 -5.39 -20.54 14.86
C ILE A 808 -6.42 -19.43 14.82
N TYR A 809 -5.95 -18.18 14.92
CA TYR A 809 -6.76 -16.98 14.92
C TYR A 809 -6.52 -16.23 13.61
N PRO A 810 -7.43 -16.33 12.63
CA PRO A 810 -7.32 -15.58 11.37
C PRO A 810 -7.52 -14.09 11.63
N VAL A 811 -6.52 -13.27 11.31
CA VAL A 811 -6.54 -11.83 11.55
C VAL A 811 -6.22 -11.05 10.29
N LEU A 812 -7.10 -10.10 9.98
CA LEU A 812 -6.91 -9.08 8.97
C LEU A 812 -6.63 -7.75 9.67
N PHE A 813 -5.89 -6.87 9.02
CA PHE A 813 -5.68 -5.51 9.53
C PHE A 813 -5.85 -4.46 8.42
N ASP A 814 -6.30 -3.27 8.81
CA ASP A 814 -6.37 -2.09 7.96
C ASP A 814 -5.98 -0.84 8.77
N LYS A 815 -5.75 0.27 8.08
CA LYS A 815 -5.36 1.56 8.67
C LYS A 815 -6.33 2.65 8.27
N TYR A 816 -6.96 3.28 9.25
CA TYR A 816 -7.80 4.46 9.05
C TYR A 816 -7.26 5.66 9.83
N TYR A 817 -7.91 6.81 9.72
CA TYR A 817 -7.41 8.07 10.23
C TYR A 817 -8.41 8.81 11.12
N VAL A 818 -7.92 9.38 12.21
CA VAL A 818 -8.71 10.12 13.19
C VAL A 818 -8.08 11.47 13.53
N HIS A 819 -8.89 12.43 13.93
CA HIS A 819 -8.43 13.71 14.44
C HIS A 819 -8.34 13.70 15.97
N LYS A 820 -7.20 14.14 16.52
CA LYS A 820 -6.96 14.25 17.96
C LYS A 820 -7.22 15.68 18.43
N PHE A 821 -8.04 15.86 19.46
CA PHE A 821 -8.32 17.20 20.01
C PHE A 821 -7.15 17.73 20.85
N LYS A 822 -6.81 19.01 20.65
CA LYS A 822 -5.65 19.69 21.28
C LYS A 822 -5.81 19.94 22.79
N LEU A 823 -7.02 19.84 23.35
CA LEU A 823 -7.35 20.39 24.68
C LEU A 823 -6.83 19.56 25.87
N LYS A 824 -6.30 18.36 25.67
CA LYS A 824 -5.69 17.56 26.74
C LYS A 824 -4.22 17.29 26.43
N LYS A 825 -3.30 17.78 27.27
CA LYS A 825 -1.92 17.29 27.32
C LYS A 825 -1.95 15.82 27.73
N GLN A 826 -2.11 14.92 26.76
CA GLN A 826 -2.01 13.50 27.02
C GLN A 826 -0.55 13.09 26.91
N GLU A 827 0.01 12.66 28.03
CA GLU A 827 1.33 12.01 28.11
C GLU A 827 1.28 10.53 27.68
N VAL A 828 0.09 9.99 27.43
CA VAL A 828 -0.13 8.58 27.10
C VAL A 828 0.36 8.25 25.68
N LYS A 829 1.12 7.16 25.55
CA LYS A 829 1.81 6.76 24.31
C LYS A 829 0.97 5.93 23.34
N SER A 830 -0.02 5.22 23.87
CA SER A 830 -0.90 4.30 23.14
C SER A 830 -2.34 4.49 23.60
N LEU A 831 -3.29 4.60 22.67
CA LEU A 831 -4.71 4.51 22.98
C LEU A 831 -5.27 3.27 22.29
N TYR A 832 -6.30 2.63 22.85
CA TYR A 832 -6.85 1.41 22.27
C TYR A 832 -8.36 1.24 22.52
N ILE A 833 -9.03 0.42 21.72
CA ILE A 833 -10.41 -0.05 21.95
C ILE A 833 -10.42 -1.55 21.70
N GLN A 834 -11.00 -2.31 22.64
CA GLN A 834 -11.08 -3.77 22.53
C GLN A 834 -12.49 -4.34 22.73
N ASP A 835 -13.44 -3.53 23.20
CA ASP A 835 -14.84 -3.94 23.30
C ASP A 835 -15.45 -4.07 21.89
N THR A 836 -15.74 -5.30 21.49
CA THR A 836 -16.28 -5.62 20.17
C THR A 836 -17.66 -5.01 19.95
N ARG A 837 -18.48 -4.83 21.01
CA ARG A 837 -19.79 -4.17 20.89
C ARG A 837 -19.63 -2.71 20.51
N GLN A 838 -18.60 -2.06 21.04
CA GLN A 838 -18.26 -0.69 20.65
C GLN A 838 -17.68 -0.64 19.24
N LEU A 839 -16.83 -1.61 18.88
CA LEU A 839 -16.24 -1.69 17.54
C LEU A 839 -17.27 -1.99 16.44
N MET A 840 -18.35 -2.71 16.74
CA MET A 840 -19.49 -2.87 15.81
C MET A 840 -20.17 -1.54 15.46
N ASN A 841 -20.11 -0.52 16.33
CA ASN A 841 -20.59 0.82 15.98
C ASN A 841 -19.64 1.56 15.01
N ILE A 842 -18.41 1.08 14.82
CA ILE A 842 -17.43 1.63 13.87
C ILE A 842 -17.54 0.92 12.52
N SER A 843 -17.68 -0.41 12.55
CA SER A 843 -17.94 -1.25 11.39
C SER A 843 -18.94 -2.33 11.74
N GLU A 844 -20.16 -2.21 11.22
CA GLU A 844 -21.22 -3.19 11.40
C GLU A 844 -21.19 -4.19 10.24
N ASP A 845 -21.21 -5.49 10.56
CA ASP A 845 -21.41 -6.54 9.56
C ASP A 845 -22.79 -7.16 9.71
N SER A 846 -23.71 -6.81 8.81
CA SER A 846 -25.07 -7.34 8.75
C SER A 846 -25.13 -8.85 8.46
N SER A 847 -24.05 -9.43 7.91
CA SER A 847 -23.88 -10.85 7.66
C SER A 847 -23.10 -11.59 8.76
N GLN A 848 -22.51 -10.86 9.72
CA GLN A 848 -21.62 -11.35 10.78
C GLN A 848 -20.42 -12.20 10.32
N LYS A 849 -19.96 -12.02 9.08
CA LYS A 849 -18.83 -12.76 8.49
C LYS A 849 -17.47 -12.17 8.89
N SER A 850 -17.39 -10.88 9.24
CA SER A 850 -16.19 -10.15 9.64
C SER A 850 -16.47 -9.26 10.85
N VAL A 851 -15.62 -9.34 11.88
CA VAL A 851 -15.77 -8.58 13.12
C VAL A 851 -14.48 -7.87 13.49
N VAL A 852 -14.55 -6.55 13.68
CA VAL A 852 -13.46 -5.75 14.23
C VAL A 852 -13.38 -6.01 15.73
N PHE A 853 -12.20 -6.41 16.22
CA PHE A 853 -12.00 -6.79 17.61
C PHE A 853 -10.97 -5.97 18.37
N PHE A 854 -10.12 -5.20 17.66
CA PHE A 854 -9.13 -4.34 18.30
C PHE A 854 -8.75 -3.15 17.44
N ASN A 855 -8.81 -1.94 17.98
CA ASN A 855 -8.26 -0.73 17.34
C ASN A 855 -7.15 -0.17 18.22
N LEU A 856 -5.99 0.08 17.62
CA LEU A 856 -4.82 0.65 18.31
C LEU A 856 -4.41 1.96 17.65
N PHE A 857 -4.12 2.96 18.48
CA PHE A 857 -3.82 4.33 18.07
C PHE A 857 -2.43 4.71 18.55
N ASN A 858 -1.62 5.25 17.66
CA ASN A 858 -0.36 5.88 18.07
C ASN A 858 -0.68 7.31 18.55
N GLY A 859 -0.34 7.65 19.79
CA GLY A 859 -0.68 8.94 20.38
C GLY A 859 0.06 10.16 19.81
N ILE A 860 0.73 10.01 18.65
CA ILE A 860 1.79 10.90 18.16
C ILE A 860 1.23 12.04 17.31
N SER A 861 1.59 13.28 17.67
CA SER A 861 1.53 14.41 16.74
C SER A 861 2.91 14.58 16.09
N VAL A 862 3.16 13.94 14.94
CA VAL A 862 4.48 14.02 14.28
C VAL A 862 4.69 15.41 13.66
N GLY A 863 5.46 16.27 14.34
CA GLY A 863 5.88 17.59 13.87
C GLY A 863 6.44 18.43 15.02
N GLY A 864 7.48 19.23 14.80
CA GLY A 864 7.92 20.21 15.81
C GLY A 864 6.85 21.29 16.05
N LYS A 865 6.96 22.03 17.16
CA LYS A 865 6.02 23.10 17.58
C LYS A 865 5.69 24.14 16.49
N ASN A 866 6.61 24.36 15.54
CA ASN A 866 6.43 25.30 14.41
C ASN A 866 5.91 24.64 13.11
N THR A 867 5.71 23.31 13.13
CA THR A 867 5.23 22.46 12.01
C THR A 867 3.97 21.67 12.38
N GLU A 868 3.33 21.98 13.50
CA GLU A 868 2.00 21.46 13.93
C GLU A 868 0.89 21.72 12.89
N ASN A 869 1.19 22.49 11.84
CA ASN A 869 0.34 22.72 10.67
C ASN A 869 0.40 21.61 9.59
N GLU A 870 1.34 20.66 9.67
CA GLU A 870 1.60 19.73 8.55
C GLU A 870 0.85 18.38 8.64
N ARG A 871 0.39 17.92 9.81
CA ARG A 871 -0.33 16.63 9.97
C ARG A 871 -1.57 16.76 10.87
N PHE A 872 -2.75 16.92 10.25
CA PHE A 872 -4.04 17.12 10.93
C PHE A 872 -4.70 15.82 11.45
N TYR A 873 -4.35 14.68 10.84
CA TYR A 873 -4.90 13.37 11.14
C TYR A 873 -3.82 12.42 11.68
N ASN A 874 -4.22 11.51 12.55
CA ASN A 874 -3.41 10.47 13.17
C ASN A 874 -3.90 9.10 12.69
N GLY A 875 -3.00 8.14 12.56
CA GLY A 875 -3.36 6.80 12.10
C GLY A 875 -3.94 5.94 13.21
N VAL A 876 -4.78 4.99 12.82
CA VAL A 876 -5.30 3.91 13.66
C VAL A 876 -5.10 2.63 12.90
N ILE A 877 -4.58 1.59 13.55
CA ILE A 877 -4.61 0.24 13.00
C ILE A 877 -5.84 -0.48 13.57
N SER A 878 -6.61 -1.10 12.69
CA SER A 878 -7.82 -1.83 13.01
C SER A 878 -7.61 -3.30 12.70
N TYR A 879 -7.92 -4.17 13.66
CA TYR A 879 -7.82 -5.61 13.53
C TYR A 879 -9.20 -6.24 13.46
N SER A 880 -9.39 -7.10 12.47
CA SER A 880 -10.64 -7.84 12.26
C SER A 880 -10.37 -9.33 12.09
N THR A 881 -11.38 -10.13 12.40
CA THR A 881 -11.38 -11.58 12.20
C THR A 881 -12.64 -12.02 11.47
N LEU A 882 -12.66 -13.26 11.02
CA LEU A 882 -13.76 -13.85 10.26
C LEU A 882 -14.53 -14.81 11.15
N LEU A 883 -15.85 -14.69 11.17
CA LEU A 883 -16.75 -15.48 12.04
C LEU A 883 -17.87 -16.16 11.23
N GLY A 884 -18.56 -17.08 11.89
CA GLY A 884 -19.75 -17.76 11.36
C GLY A 884 -19.42 -19.07 10.65
N LYS A 885 -20.26 -19.49 9.69
CA LYS A 885 -20.11 -20.81 9.02
C LYS A 885 -18.89 -20.92 8.08
N TYR A 886 -18.02 -19.91 8.03
CA TYR A 886 -16.88 -19.87 7.10
C TYR A 886 -15.88 -21.02 7.33
N TYR A 887 -15.60 -21.37 8.59
CA TYR A 887 -14.70 -22.48 8.94
C TYR A 887 -15.44 -23.77 9.35
N SER A 888 -16.68 -23.95 8.90
CA SER A 888 -17.49 -25.13 9.25
C SER A 888 -16.76 -26.44 8.89
N GLY A 889 -16.57 -27.31 9.89
CA GLY A 889 -15.85 -28.58 9.72
C GLY A 889 -14.32 -28.48 9.66
N VAL A 890 -13.75 -27.29 9.88
CA VAL A 890 -12.29 -27.05 9.93
C VAL A 890 -11.82 -26.60 11.32
N MET A 891 -12.55 -25.68 11.95
CA MET A 891 -12.23 -25.15 13.26
C MET A 891 -13.50 -24.75 13.99
N ASP A 892 -13.47 -24.80 15.32
CA ASP A 892 -14.57 -24.30 16.15
C ASP A 892 -14.59 -22.76 16.11
N ASP A 893 -15.71 -22.19 15.69
CA ASP A 893 -15.94 -20.73 15.73
C ASP A 893 -15.86 -20.22 17.18
N GLU A 894 -16.15 -21.07 18.17
CA GLU A 894 -16.01 -20.75 19.59
C GLU A 894 -14.56 -20.47 19.98
N ASP A 895 -13.57 -21.15 19.38
CA ASP A 895 -12.15 -20.87 19.65
C ASP A 895 -11.79 -19.43 19.24
N ILE A 896 -12.24 -18.99 18.05
CA ILE A 896 -12.03 -17.61 17.59
C ILE A 896 -12.75 -16.64 18.52
N ARG A 897 -14.00 -16.95 18.89
CA ARG A 897 -14.80 -16.07 19.73
C ARG A 897 -14.19 -15.91 21.11
N GLN A 898 -13.73 -16.98 21.75
CA GLN A 898 -13.06 -16.92 23.05
C GLN A 898 -11.73 -16.18 22.96
N GLY A 899 -10.95 -16.39 21.90
CA GLY A 899 -9.63 -15.76 21.75
C GLY A 899 -9.66 -14.29 21.31
N LEU A 900 -10.65 -13.86 20.52
CA LEU A 900 -10.64 -12.52 19.93
C LEU A 900 -11.91 -11.70 20.21
N VAL A 901 -13.06 -12.32 20.45
CA VAL A 901 -14.35 -11.61 20.43
C VAL A 901 -14.90 -11.37 21.83
N TYR A 902 -15.13 -12.44 22.58
CA TYR A 902 -15.69 -12.44 23.93
C TYR A 902 -14.72 -11.83 24.93
N ASP A 903 -15.27 -11.24 25.98
CA ASP A 903 -14.48 -10.67 27.06
C ASP A 903 -13.92 -11.80 27.94
N SER A 904 -12.72 -12.28 27.60
CA SER A 904 -12.03 -13.40 28.23
C SER A 904 -10.60 -13.01 28.62
N SER A 905 -10.00 -13.73 29.58
CA SER A 905 -8.58 -13.55 29.93
C SER A 905 -7.67 -13.82 28.74
N LEU A 906 -7.98 -14.84 27.93
CA LEU A 906 -7.22 -15.19 26.73
C LEU A 906 -7.21 -14.05 25.71
N LYS A 907 -8.36 -13.42 25.46
CA LYS A 907 -8.45 -12.24 24.59
C LYS A 907 -7.57 -11.11 25.12
N ASN A 908 -7.66 -10.80 26.41
CA ASN A 908 -6.86 -9.75 27.01
C ASN A 908 -5.35 -10.01 26.86
N ASP A 909 -4.91 -11.26 27.05
CA ASP A 909 -3.52 -11.66 26.84
C ASP A 909 -3.08 -11.51 25.38
N ILE A 910 -3.89 -11.98 24.42
CA ILE A 910 -3.60 -11.86 22.98
C ILE A 910 -3.49 -10.39 22.56
N LEU A 911 -4.42 -9.53 23.00
CA LEU A 911 -4.39 -8.09 22.69
C LEU A 911 -3.22 -7.36 23.37
N GLN A 912 -2.84 -7.81 24.57
CA GLN A 912 -1.67 -7.30 25.28
C GLN A 912 -0.38 -7.66 24.51
N TYR A 913 -0.25 -8.90 24.06
CA TYR A 913 0.87 -9.37 23.26
C TYR A 913 0.97 -8.66 21.91
N LEU A 914 -0.17 -8.43 21.26
CA LEU A 914 -0.25 -7.64 20.04
C LEU A 914 0.24 -6.19 20.30
N THR A 915 -0.20 -5.57 21.40
CA THR A 915 0.27 -4.23 21.80
C THR A 915 1.77 -4.21 22.03
N PHE A 916 2.34 -5.18 22.75
CA PHE A 916 3.78 -5.29 22.95
C PHE A 916 4.54 -5.48 21.63
N PHE A 917 3.99 -6.22 20.67
CA PHE A 917 4.59 -6.34 19.35
C PHE A 917 4.72 -4.97 18.65
N HIS A 918 3.69 -4.11 18.70
CA HIS A 918 3.78 -2.74 18.19
C HIS A 918 4.87 -1.90 18.87
N PHE A 919 5.02 -2.02 20.19
CA PHE A 919 6.09 -1.35 20.93
C PHE A 919 7.46 -1.95 20.62
N SER A 920 7.54 -3.24 20.32
CA SER A 920 8.80 -3.91 19.97
C SER A 920 9.38 -3.44 18.64
N ARG A 921 8.53 -3.04 17.69
CA ARG A 921 8.95 -2.57 16.36
C ARG A 921 9.25 -1.07 16.30
N PHE A 922 8.66 -0.25 17.19
CA PHE A 922 8.89 1.18 17.48
C PHE A 922 9.28 2.13 16.30
N GLU A 923 8.52 3.21 16.10
CA GLU A 923 8.65 4.06 14.90
C GLU A 923 9.69 5.18 15.00
N LYS A 924 9.74 5.91 16.13
CA LYS A 924 10.51 7.17 16.20
C LYS A 924 10.58 7.79 17.60
N GLN A 925 11.76 8.31 17.96
CA GLN A 925 11.90 9.19 19.12
C GLN A 925 11.61 10.61 18.64
N GLU A 926 10.83 11.41 19.36
CA GLU A 926 10.62 12.81 18.93
C GLU A 926 11.89 13.64 19.15
N LYS A 927 12.10 14.66 18.32
CA LYS A 927 13.33 15.46 18.29
C LYS A 927 13.64 16.13 19.64
N ASP A 928 12.60 16.40 20.44
CA ASP A 928 12.67 17.07 21.74
C ASP A 928 12.16 16.20 22.91
N SER A 929 11.92 14.90 22.72
CA SER A 929 11.46 14.01 23.80
C SER A 929 12.31 12.74 23.94
N SER A 930 12.53 12.31 25.18
CA SER A 930 13.10 10.99 25.51
C SER A 930 12.13 9.83 25.22
N ASN A 931 10.95 10.11 24.65
CA ASN A 931 9.83 9.19 24.64
C ASN A 931 9.78 8.38 23.33
N LEU A 932 9.79 7.05 23.46
CA LEU A 932 9.39 6.14 22.39
C LEU A 932 7.87 6.19 22.16
N SER A 933 7.47 6.45 20.92
CA SER A 933 6.17 6.14 20.31
C SER A 933 6.07 4.77 19.59
N LEU A 934 4.99 4.02 19.83
CA LEU A 934 4.75 2.71 19.19
C LEU A 934 4.75 2.79 17.65
N LYS A 935 5.20 1.72 16.97
CA LYS A 935 5.05 1.60 15.50
C LYS A 935 3.62 1.17 15.20
N LEU A 936 2.87 2.01 14.50
CA LEU A 936 1.44 1.76 14.28
C LEU A 936 1.18 0.58 13.36
N ASP A 937 1.99 0.44 12.32
CA ASP A 937 1.90 -0.69 11.38
C ASP A 937 3.18 -1.53 11.48
N PRO A 938 3.22 -2.59 12.30
CA PRO A 938 4.40 -3.42 12.49
C PRO A 938 4.61 -4.41 11.33
N TYR A 939 3.65 -4.51 10.40
CA TYR A 939 3.64 -5.48 9.29
C TYR A 939 4.22 -4.92 7.99
N GLU A 940 4.42 -3.60 7.91
CA GLU A 940 4.89 -2.85 6.73
C GLU A 940 6.09 -3.46 5.98
N ASN A 941 6.94 -4.24 6.68
CA ASN A 941 8.07 -4.94 6.06
C ASN A 941 7.63 -6.10 5.13
N ILE A 942 6.53 -6.78 5.46
CA ILE A 942 5.99 -7.94 4.73
C ILE A 942 4.72 -7.57 3.95
N ILE A 943 3.85 -6.75 4.53
CA ILE A 943 2.56 -6.32 3.98
C ILE A 943 2.53 -4.80 3.95
N GLY A 944 2.67 -4.20 2.76
CA GLY A 944 2.72 -2.75 2.58
C GLY A 944 3.25 -2.31 1.21
N ASP A 945 3.15 -1.02 0.90
CA ASP A 945 3.56 -0.47 -0.40
C ASP A 945 5.08 -0.54 -0.63
N GLU A 946 5.87 -0.32 0.42
CA GLU A 946 7.33 -0.47 0.44
C GLU A 946 7.77 -1.80 1.07
N ALA A 947 6.87 -2.80 1.16
CA ALA A 947 7.20 -4.11 1.68
C ALA A 947 8.15 -4.88 0.76
N LEU A 948 8.77 -5.92 1.32
CA LEU A 948 9.72 -6.81 0.64
C LEU A 948 9.26 -7.23 -0.76
N GLY A 949 8.01 -7.67 -0.91
CA GLY A 949 7.48 -8.13 -2.19
C GLY A 949 7.47 -7.06 -3.27
N SER A 950 7.39 -5.77 -2.93
CA SER A 950 7.52 -4.66 -3.89
C SER A 950 8.98 -4.27 -4.11
N LEU A 951 9.81 -4.34 -3.07
CA LEU A 951 11.23 -3.99 -3.15
C LEU A 951 12.05 -5.00 -3.97
N ALA A 952 11.67 -6.28 -3.95
CA ALA A 952 12.33 -7.35 -4.70
C ALA A 952 12.07 -7.30 -6.22
N ILE A 953 11.15 -6.46 -6.70
CA ILE A 953 10.82 -6.36 -8.13
C ILE A 953 11.68 -5.30 -8.83
N PHE A 954 12.24 -5.66 -9.99
CA PHE A 954 12.85 -4.72 -10.92
C PHE A 954 12.56 -5.12 -12.38
N ARG A 955 12.97 -4.28 -13.34
CA ARG A 955 12.72 -4.55 -14.77
C ARG A 955 13.65 -5.64 -15.28
N GLN A 956 13.08 -6.58 -16.04
CA GLN A 956 13.83 -7.59 -16.80
C GLN A 956 14.60 -6.92 -17.97
N MET A 957 15.32 -7.69 -18.80
CA MET A 957 15.91 -7.20 -20.06
C MET A 957 14.90 -6.44 -20.96
N THR A 958 13.61 -6.75 -20.84
CA THR A 958 12.50 -6.00 -21.45
C THR A 958 11.84 -5.07 -20.43
N GLU A 959 11.78 -3.76 -20.71
CA GLU A 959 11.33 -2.75 -19.73
C GLU A 959 9.89 -2.95 -19.23
N SER A 960 9.01 -3.55 -20.05
CA SER A 960 7.62 -3.83 -19.66
C SER A 960 7.46 -5.06 -18.75
N ILE A 961 8.49 -5.89 -18.61
CA ILE A 961 8.44 -7.16 -17.88
C ILE A 961 9.12 -7.01 -16.52
N GLU A 962 8.45 -7.53 -15.49
CA GLU A 962 8.94 -7.56 -14.11
C GLU A 962 9.77 -8.84 -13.85
N PHE A 963 10.83 -8.71 -13.05
CA PHE A 963 11.62 -9.82 -12.51
C PHE A 963 11.57 -9.78 -10.98
N ASN A 964 11.35 -10.93 -10.35
CA ASN A 964 11.24 -11.07 -8.90
C ASN A 964 12.54 -11.62 -8.27
N ALA A 965 13.36 -10.75 -7.68
CA ALA A 965 14.63 -11.14 -7.08
C ALA A 965 14.48 -12.17 -5.94
N LEU A 966 13.41 -12.06 -5.13
CA LEU A 966 13.18 -12.97 -4.02
C LEU A 966 12.85 -14.37 -4.53
N ALA A 967 11.94 -14.48 -5.51
CA ALA A 967 11.59 -15.77 -6.11
C ALA A 967 12.78 -16.46 -6.77
N PHE A 968 13.64 -15.69 -7.46
CA PHE A 968 14.89 -16.22 -8.01
C PHE A 968 15.83 -16.72 -6.92
N LEU A 969 16.04 -15.92 -5.86
CA LEU A 969 16.91 -16.33 -4.75
C LEU A 969 16.35 -17.50 -3.93
N THR A 970 15.03 -17.72 -3.92
CA THR A 970 14.43 -18.95 -3.38
C THR A 970 14.99 -20.19 -4.08
N GLU A 971 15.00 -20.20 -5.42
CA GLU A 971 15.51 -21.35 -6.19
C GLU A 971 17.03 -21.50 -6.04
N VAL A 972 17.77 -20.38 -5.92
CA VAL A 972 19.20 -20.42 -5.60
C VAL A 972 19.43 -20.99 -4.21
N ASN A 973 18.60 -20.62 -3.22
CA ASN A 973 18.66 -21.13 -1.86
C ASN A 973 18.46 -22.65 -1.84
N ASP A 974 17.46 -23.16 -2.54
CA ASP A 974 17.20 -24.61 -2.63
C ASP A 974 18.37 -25.37 -3.25
N ALA A 975 19.04 -24.75 -4.24
CA ALA A 975 20.22 -25.32 -4.87
C ALA A 975 21.42 -25.46 -3.92
N VAL A 976 21.58 -24.53 -2.96
CA VAL A 976 22.76 -24.49 -2.07
C VAL A 976 22.51 -25.07 -0.69
N ASP A 977 21.27 -25.10 -0.21
CA ASP A 977 20.85 -25.75 1.05
C ASP A 977 20.64 -27.28 0.87
N GLY A 978 20.68 -27.80 -0.36
CA GLY A 978 20.70 -29.24 -0.63
C GLY A 978 19.38 -29.96 -0.35
N VAL A 979 18.26 -29.42 -0.84
CA VAL A 979 17.02 -30.22 -0.91
C VAL A 979 17.20 -31.25 -2.03
N ASP A 980 17.53 -32.49 -1.66
CA ASP A 980 17.42 -33.64 -2.57
C ASP A 980 15.99 -33.67 -3.11
N PHE A 981 15.85 -33.47 -4.42
CA PHE A 981 14.57 -33.55 -5.13
C PHE A 981 14.07 -34.99 -5.26
#